data_AF-A0A7V9FXH9-F1
#
_entry.id   AF-A0A7V9FXH9-F1
#
_cell.length_a   1.000
_cell.length_b   1.000
_cell.length_c   1.000
_cell.angle_alpha   90.00
_cell.angle_beta   90.00
_cell.angle_gamma   90.00
#
_symmetry.space_group_name_H-M   'P 1'
#
loop_
_entity.id
_entity.type
_entity.pdbx_description
1 polymer ?
#
loop_
_entity_poly.entity_id
_entity_poly.type
_entity_poly.pdbx_seq_one_letter_code
_entity_poly.pdbx_strand_id
1 'polypeptide(L)'
;AQWERDDHLTRVAGMRRDQIKRLATTGVTTLAELARATDASRPPTMQPATFEALREQAELQHRFAETGRHETRLLPPQAGRGFALLPPPSPGDLFFDIEGDPFWQSDRGLEYLFGVSERVEGDLRFREFWAHDRAQEQQALEDFVDFVHERLRADPNLHVYHYASYEPSALKRLMGEYGTREDEVDDLLRREVLVDLFKVVRQALRHSHPRYSLKNVEQFFYEREADLRAGDDSILLYEEWRAGGDGAILGRIAEYNEEDCAATYELREWLLGLREDAVRQFGAPIAWAESVPPPEAPETALETAELRARLLRGLPEEPAGLAPRAAERWLAAQLIGYHRREAKPVWWAFFNRRGRSPEELAERDGDAIGGIEQAGPPTGTDRSLVHPFTFPAQEHKLSAGDNVVDPATLGPAGSIDAIDDGHGTLALRRGPTLEDVPLPASLIPGGPFTTRAQQAALRRLGESIVAGSERYGALRSLLRRELPRVAGLAPGSALPQDDLDAARRIVASLDRSTLVVQGPPGSGKTYLGARLIVHLIGLGRRVGVASTSHKAIHNLLDEVERVARAERVPFRGLKKGSRYDGAYVETSDDQTAFSAPEDGVLLLAGTAWLFSREDMEEAGIDTLFVDEAGQVSLADALAMGTCARNLVLLGDPQQLAQVSQGTHPRGVGASVLEHLLDGEETIPPERGLFLGVTWRMHPDVCGFVSEISYEGRLHSAERCSRQGTSFGTGLRFLPVEHGASRQSSREEADRIAEEIARLVGGTYTSCEGVTRRLTYADVLVVAPYNAQVRCLRAALPEAVQVGTVDKFQGQEAPIVFFSMATSSGDDLPRNLGFLFSRNRLNVAISRAQCLAVLVASPRLLEIRCRNVGEMRLVNALCRFVEVAGERTLSGSSP
;
A
#
# COMPACT_ATOMS: atom_id res chain seq x y z
N ALA A 1 -22.20 -26.56 -13.31
CA ALA A 1 -23.47 -27.27 -13.11
C ALA A 1 -24.69 -26.33 -13.01
N GLN A 2 -24.95 -25.65 -11.89
CA GLN A 2 -26.18 -24.83 -11.77
C GLN A 2 -26.16 -23.58 -12.67
N TRP A 3 -25.06 -22.83 -12.70
CA TRP A 3 -24.92 -21.68 -13.60
C TRP A 3 -25.02 -22.02 -15.09
N GLU A 4 -24.68 -23.25 -15.49
CA GLU A 4 -24.84 -23.72 -16.88
C GLU A 4 -26.30 -24.00 -17.21
N ARG A 5 -27.07 -24.55 -16.25
CA ARG A 5 -28.51 -24.76 -16.41
C ARG A 5 -29.27 -23.44 -16.45
N ASP A 6 -28.82 -22.47 -15.65
CA ASP A 6 -29.48 -21.16 -15.51
C ASP A 6 -29.07 -20.16 -16.61
N ASP A 7 -28.20 -20.56 -17.54
CA ASP A 7 -27.57 -19.71 -18.55
C ASP A 7 -27.07 -18.36 -18.00
N HIS A 8 -26.49 -18.41 -16.81
CA HIS A 8 -26.25 -17.21 -16.01
C HIS A 8 -25.14 -16.33 -16.61
N LEU A 9 -25.26 -15.00 -16.48
CA LEU A 9 -24.31 -14.01 -17.03
C LEU A 9 -22.87 -14.18 -16.56
N THR A 10 -22.60 -14.86 -15.43
CA THR A 10 -21.24 -15.19 -14.98
C THR A 10 -20.46 -16.04 -15.97
N ARG A 11 -21.14 -16.68 -16.93
CA ARG A 11 -20.51 -17.44 -18.02
C ARG A 11 -19.90 -16.54 -19.10
N VAL A 12 -20.34 -15.28 -19.21
CA VAL A 12 -19.81 -14.35 -20.21
C VAL A 12 -18.37 -14.00 -19.85
N ALA A 13 -17.44 -14.25 -20.76
CA ALA A 13 -16.01 -14.10 -20.47
C ALA A 13 -15.68 -12.64 -20.13
N GLY A 14 -15.04 -12.41 -18.98
CA GLY A 14 -14.70 -11.06 -18.50
C GLY A 14 -15.85 -10.30 -17.83
N MET A 15 -17.03 -10.91 -17.65
CA MET A 15 -18.16 -10.34 -16.92
C MET A 15 -17.86 -10.21 -15.42
N ARG A 16 -18.16 -9.03 -14.85
CA ARG A 16 -18.01 -8.75 -13.41
C ARG A 16 -19.36 -8.79 -12.68
N ARG A 17 -19.36 -9.10 -11.38
CA ARG A 17 -20.59 -9.16 -10.56
C ARG A 17 -21.35 -7.83 -10.51
N ASP A 18 -20.65 -6.70 -10.49
CA ASP A 18 -21.28 -5.36 -10.54
C ASP A 18 -21.98 -5.11 -11.88
N GLN A 19 -21.39 -5.56 -12.99
CA GLN A 19 -22.00 -5.47 -14.32
C GLN A 19 -23.26 -6.32 -14.41
N ILE A 20 -23.25 -7.53 -13.83
CA ILE A 20 -24.44 -8.39 -13.72
C ILE A 20 -25.57 -7.68 -12.97
N LYS A 21 -25.27 -7.06 -11.81
CA LYS A 21 -26.27 -6.29 -11.06
C LYS A 21 -26.85 -5.14 -11.90
N ARG A 22 -26.02 -4.41 -12.65
CA ARG A 22 -26.48 -3.33 -13.54
C ARG A 22 -27.36 -3.86 -14.65
N LEU A 23 -26.97 -4.92 -15.34
CA LEU A 23 -27.76 -5.55 -16.42
C LEU A 23 -29.11 -6.09 -15.92
N ALA A 24 -29.16 -6.64 -14.71
CA ALA A 24 -30.40 -7.11 -14.11
C ALA A 24 -31.45 -5.99 -13.93
N THR A 25 -31.02 -4.73 -13.74
CA THR A 25 -31.94 -3.58 -13.62
C THR A 25 -32.70 -3.27 -14.92
N THR A 26 -32.18 -3.72 -16.06
CA THR A 26 -32.83 -3.56 -17.38
C THR A 26 -33.45 -4.87 -17.88
N GLY A 27 -33.54 -5.89 -17.01
CA GLY A 27 -34.16 -7.18 -17.32
C GLY A 27 -33.26 -8.17 -18.08
N VAL A 28 -31.98 -7.86 -18.28
CA VAL A 28 -31.01 -8.79 -18.89
C VAL A 28 -30.40 -9.67 -17.79
N THR A 29 -30.74 -10.95 -17.78
CA THR A 29 -30.37 -11.88 -16.69
C THR A 29 -29.63 -13.13 -17.17
N THR A 30 -29.71 -13.46 -18.47
CA THR A 30 -29.05 -14.63 -19.06
C THR A 30 -28.06 -14.24 -20.17
N LEU A 31 -27.13 -15.15 -20.48
CA LEU A 31 -26.16 -14.99 -21.56
C LEU A 31 -26.87 -14.87 -22.92
N ALA A 32 -27.89 -15.71 -23.18
CA ALA A 32 -28.68 -15.65 -24.39
C ALA A 32 -29.46 -14.33 -24.54
N GLU A 33 -30.01 -13.78 -23.46
CA GLU A 33 -30.66 -12.46 -23.45
C GLU A 33 -29.65 -11.36 -23.79
N LEU A 34 -28.48 -11.38 -23.17
CA LEU A 34 -27.43 -10.40 -23.45
C LEU A 34 -26.94 -10.47 -24.90
N ALA A 35 -26.77 -11.68 -25.45
CA ALA A 35 -26.36 -11.88 -26.84
C ALA A 35 -27.32 -11.22 -27.85
N ARG A 36 -28.62 -11.16 -27.52
CA ARG A 36 -29.69 -10.58 -28.37
C ARG A 36 -30.07 -9.15 -27.99
N ALA A 37 -29.47 -8.61 -26.94
CA ALA A 37 -29.79 -7.29 -26.42
C ALA A 37 -29.39 -6.18 -27.42
N THR A 38 -30.07 -5.04 -27.35
CA THR A 38 -29.75 -3.84 -28.12
C THR A 38 -29.35 -2.72 -27.17
N ASP A 39 -28.83 -1.60 -27.68
CA ASP A 39 -28.46 -0.45 -26.83
C ASP A 39 -29.66 0.07 -25.99
N ALA A 40 -30.90 -0.18 -26.42
CA ALA A 40 -32.10 0.14 -25.64
C ALA A 40 -32.20 -0.62 -24.30
N SER A 41 -31.54 -1.78 -24.19
CA SER A 41 -31.46 -2.59 -22.98
C SER A 41 -30.23 -2.28 -22.13
N ARG A 42 -29.40 -1.31 -22.55
CA ARG A 42 -28.20 -0.90 -21.82
C ARG A 42 -28.57 -0.13 -20.55
N PRO A 43 -28.04 -0.51 -19.38
CA PRO A 43 -28.20 0.28 -18.17
C PRO A 43 -27.63 1.70 -18.35
N PRO A 44 -28.31 2.78 -17.91
CA PRO A 44 -27.80 4.15 -18.04
C PRO A 44 -26.44 4.36 -17.36
N THR A 45 -26.13 3.55 -16.35
CA THR A 45 -24.88 3.55 -15.58
C THR A 45 -23.77 2.71 -16.23
N MET A 46 -23.98 2.16 -17.42
CA MET A 46 -23.00 1.37 -18.16
C MET A 46 -22.62 2.07 -19.46
N GLN A 47 -21.33 2.17 -19.75
CA GLN A 47 -20.84 2.82 -20.96
C GLN A 47 -21.23 2.04 -22.22
N PRO A 48 -21.57 2.72 -23.35
CA PRO A 48 -21.95 2.05 -24.60
C PRO A 48 -20.93 1.02 -25.09
N ALA A 49 -19.64 1.38 -25.11
CA ALA A 49 -18.57 0.49 -25.55
C ALA A 49 -18.44 -0.77 -24.68
N THR A 50 -18.61 -0.63 -23.35
CA THR A 50 -18.55 -1.76 -22.42
C THR A 50 -19.72 -2.71 -22.59
N PHE A 51 -20.94 -2.16 -22.76
CA PHE A 51 -22.12 -2.96 -23.04
C PHE A 51 -21.97 -3.73 -24.35
N GLU A 52 -21.52 -3.06 -25.41
CA GLU A 52 -21.33 -3.68 -26.72
C GLU A 52 -20.26 -4.78 -26.67
N ALA A 53 -19.15 -4.55 -25.99
CA ALA A 53 -18.11 -5.56 -25.83
C ALA A 53 -18.61 -6.82 -25.09
N LEU A 54 -19.46 -6.66 -24.06
CA LEU A 54 -20.08 -7.79 -23.34
C LEU A 54 -21.15 -8.50 -24.20
N ARG A 55 -21.91 -7.74 -25.00
CA ARG A 55 -22.90 -8.25 -25.95
C ARG A 55 -22.24 -9.12 -27.01
N GLU A 56 -21.18 -8.62 -27.66
CA GLU A 56 -20.41 -9.37 -28.67
C GLU A 56 -19.78 -10.63 -28.08
N GLN A 57 -19.25 -10.54 -26.86
CA GLN A 57 -18.68 -11.68 -26.16
C GLN A 57 -19.76 -12.74 -25.85
N ALA A 58 -20.93 -12.34 -25.37
CA ALA A 58 -22.07 -13.23 -25.15
C ALA A 58 -22.57 -13.85 -26.46
N GLU A 59 -22.60 -13.09 -27.56
CA GLU A 59 -22.99 -13.55 -28.89
C GLU A 59 -22.08 -14.69 -29.38
N LEU A 60 -20.76 -14.56 -29.28
CA LEU A 60 -19.81 -15.62 -29.66
C LEU A 60 -20.01 -16.90 -28.82
N GLN A 61 -20.21 -16.75 -27.51
CA GLN A 61 -20.41 -17.88 -26.61
C GLN A 61 -21.77 -18.55 -26.80
N HIS A 62 -22.80 -17.77 -27.15
CA HIS A 62 -24.12 -18.29 -27.48
C HIS A 62 -24.08 -19.10 -28.79
N ARG A 63 -23.39 -18.60 -29.83
CA ARG A 63 -23.22 -19.34 -31.09
C ARG A 63 -22.48 -20.65 -30.88
N PHE A 64 -21.45 -20.70 -30.04
CA PHE A 64 -20.80 -21.97 -29.70
C PHE A 64 -21.78 -22.98 -29.08
N ALA A 65 -22.68 -22.52 -28.19
CA ALA A 65 -23.71 -23.39 -27.63
C ALA A 65 -24.68 -23.94 -28.69
N GLU A 66 -24.89 -23.23 -29.80
CA GLU A 66 -25.74 -23.66 -30.92
C GLU A 66 -25.00 -24.54 -31.95
N THR A 67 -23.75 -24.22 -32.27
CA THR A 67 -23.00 -24.83 -33.39
C THR A 67 -22.01 -25.90 -32.95
N GLY A 68 -21.59 -25.90 -31.67
CA GLY A 68 -20.51 -26.72 -31.14
C GLY A 68 -19.12 -26.37 -31.69
N ARG A 69 -18.98 -25.26 -32.43
CA ARG A 69 -17.71 -24.84 -33.07
C ARG A 69 -17.16 -23.60 -32.40
N HIS A 70 -15.90 -23.67 -31.98
CA HIS A 70 -15.24 -22.51 -31.43
C HIS A 70 -14.89 -21.50 -32.53
N GLU A 71 -15.21 -20.24 -32.28
CA GLU A 71 -14.97 -19.14 -33.21
C GLU A 71 -14.21 -17.98 -32.55
N THR A 72 -13.46 -17.25 -33.39
CA THR A 72 -12.74 -16.02 -33.06
C THR A 72 -13.25 -14.86 -33.92
N ARG A 73 -13.21 -13.64 -33.36
CA ARG A 73 -13.53 -12.39 -34.05
C ARG A 73 -12.40 -11.39 -33.83
N LEU A 74 -11.79 -10.90 -34.91
CA LEU A 74 -10.74 -9.88 -34.86
C LEU A 74 -11.35 -8.50 -34.57
N LEU A 75 -10.67 -7.73 -33.73
CA LEU A 75 -11.03 -6.36 -33.41
C LEU A 75 -10.27 -5.37 -34.30
N PRO A 76 -10.85 -4.19 -34.61
CA PRO A 76 -10.16 -3.17 -35.40
C PRO A 76 -8.81 -2.77 -34.77
N PRO A 77 -7.71 -2.71 -35.55
CA PRO A 77 -6.41 -2.34 -35.04
C PRO A 77 -6.38 -0.92 -34.46
N GLN A 78 -5.66 -0.76 -33.35
CA GLN A 78 -5.47 0.53 -32.69
C GLN A 78 -3.98 0.69 -32.36
N ALA A 79 -3.46 1.91 -32.48
CA ALA A 79 -2.06 2.20 -32.16
C ALA A 79 -1.76 1.84 -30.69
N GLY A 80 -0.67 1.12 -30.45
CA GLY A 80 -0.24 0.70 -29.10
C GLY A 80 -1.18 -0.27 -28.38
N ARG A 81 -2.06 -0.98 -29.09
CA ARG A 81 -3.00 -1.97 -28.51
C ARG A 81 -3.09 -3.23 -29.36
N GLY A 82 -3.48 -4.35 -28.73
CA GLY A 82 -3.67 -5.63 -29.41
C GLY A 82 -2.41 -6.05 -30.16
N PHE A 83 -2.52 -6.32 -31.45
CA PHE A 83 -1.40 -6.73 -32.29
C PHE A 83 -0.25 -5.72 -32.39
N ALA A 84 -0.49 -4.43 -32.09
CA ALA A 84 0.57 -3.42 -32.08
C ALA A 84 1.50 -3.52 -30.85
N LEU A 85 1.15 -4.36 -29.86
CA LEU A 85 2.01 -4.67 -28.71
C LEU A 85 3.01 -5.78 -29.00
N LEU A 86 2.88 -6.49 -30.13
CA LEU A 86 3.86 -7.48 -30.52
C LEU A 86 5.11 -6.78 -31.05
N PRO A 87 6.31 -7.16 -30.59
CA PRO A 87 7.56 -6.76 -31.23
C PRO A 87 7.84 -7.63 -32.46
N PRO A 88 8.77 -7.20 -33.35
CA PRO A 88 9.25 -8.06 -34.42
C PRO A 88 9.86 -9.35 -33.83
N PRO A 89 9.56 -10.53 -34.38
CA PRO A 89 10.09 -11.78 -33.85
C PRO A 89 11.62 -11.84 -34.03
N SER A 90 12.31 -12.34 -33.01
CA SER A 90 13.76 -12.54 -33.02
C SER A 90 14.13 -14.02 -32.88
N PRO A 91 15.20 -14.51 -33.55
CA PRO A 91 15.66 -15.89 -33.36
C PRO A 91 16.03 -16.23 -31.91
N GLY A 92 16.40 -15.23 -31.10
CA GLY A 92 16.72 -15.39 -29.68
C GLY A 92 15.51 -15.44 -28.73
N ASP A 93 14.29 -15.25 -29.22
CA ASP A 93 13.10 -15.12 -28.36
C ASP A 93 12.92 -16.31 -27.40
N LEU A 94 12.49 -15.99 -26.18
CA LEU A 94 12.29 -16.94 -25.08
C LEU A 94 10.81 -17.03 -24.69
N PHE A 95 10.40 -18.19 -24.18
CA PHE A 95 9.02 -18.47 -23.75
C PHE A 95 9.06 -18.93 -22.30
N PHE A 96 8.44 -18.17 -21.41
CA PHE A 96 8.65 -18.24 -19.97
C PHE A 96 7.35 -18.54 -19.23
N ASP A 97 7.43 -19.48 -18.30
CA ASP A 97 6.36 -19.83 -17.35
C ASP A 97 6.95 -20.11 -15.95
N ILE A 98 6.16 -19.87 -14.90
CA ILE A 98 6.59 -20.06 -13.51
C ILE A 98 5.54 -20.78 -12.68
N GLU A 99 6.00 -21.79 -11.94
CA GLU A 99 5.16 -22.58 -11.05
C GLU A 99 5.47 -22.27 -9.58
N GLY A 100 4.42 -22.18 -8.77
CA GLY A 100 4.55 -21.87 -7.36
C GLY A 100 3.49 -22.50 -6.50
N ASP A 101 3.85 -22.74 -5.24
CA ASP A 101 2.96 -23.23 -4.20
C ASP A 101 2.65 -22.09 -3.22
N PRO A 102 1.44 -21.51 -3.26
CA PRO A 102 1.04 -20.46 -2.34
C PRO A 102 0.87 -20.96 -0.89
N PHE A 103 0.87 -22.27 -0.65
CA PHE A 103 0.64 -22.92 0.64
C PHE A 103 1.91 -23.53 1.26
N TRP A 104 3.08 -23.32 0.65
CA TRP A 104 4.34 -23.95 1.07
C TRP A 104 4.64 -23.83 2.57
N GLN A 105 4.39 -22.66 3.13
CA GLN A 105 4.36 -22.38 4.57
C GLN A 105 3.11 -21.56 4.94
N SER A 106 2.74 -21.59 6.22
CA SER A 106 1.53 -20.93 6.73
C SER A 106 1.48 -19.41 6.50
N ASP A 107 2.62 -18.78 6.31
CA ASP A 107 2.78 -17.33 6.18
C ASP A 107 3.30 -16.89 4.80
N ARG A 108 3.78 -17.81 3.95
CA ARG A 108 4.37 -17.46 2.65
C ARG A 108 4.48 -18.66 1.69
N GLY A 109 4.13 -18.45 0.41
CA GLY A 109 4.32 -19.41 -0.68
C GLY A 109 5.77 -19.50 -1.19
N LEU A 110 6.02 -20.40 -2.14
CA LEU A 110 7.32 -20.64 -2.78
C LEU A 110 7.12 -20.80 -4.29
N GLU A 111 7.82 -20.03 -5.12
CA GLU A 111 7.96 -20.32 -6.55
C GLU A 111 9.02 -21.42 -6.68
N TYR A 112 8.62 -22.61 -7.12
CA TYR A 112 9.46 -23.80 -7.08
C TYR A 112 10.06 -24.19 -8.42
N LEU A 113 9.54 -23.67 -9.55
CA LEU A 113 10.08 -23.93 -10.88
C LEU A 113 9.94 -22.71 -11.79
N PHE A 114 11.06 -22.27 -12.36
CA PHE A 114 11.11 -21.29 -13.45
C PHE A 114 11.44 -22.06 -14.73
N GLY A 115 10.52 -22.09 -15.68
CA GLY A 115 10.71 -22.76 -16.96
C GLY A 115 10.89 -21.79 -18.09
N VAL A 116 11.88 -22.04 -18.94
CA VAL A 116 12.11 -21.24 -20.14
C VAL A 116 12.42 -22.13 -21.34
N SER A 117 11.70 -21.92 -22.44
CA SER A 117 12.01 -22.52 -23.73
C SER A 117 12.69 -21.52 -24.65
N GLU A 118 13.73 -21.99 -25.34
CA GLU A 118 14.43 -21.24 -26.40
C GLU A 118 14.44 -22.04 -27.71
N ARG A 119 14.48 -21.35 -28.85
CA ARG A 119 14.56 -22.02 -30.14
C ARG A 119 16.02 -22.23 -30.56
N VAL A 120 16.45 -23.49 -30.66
CA VAL A 120 17.81 -23.86 -31.05
C VAL A 120 17.77 -24.86 -32.19
N GLU A 121 18.38 -24.52 -33.33
CA GLU A 121 18.45 -25.37 -34.54
C GLU A 121 17.09 -25.78 -35.12
N GLY A 122 16.01 -25.08 -34.74
CA GLY A 122 14.65 -25.33 -35.23
C GLY A 122 13.73 -25.93 -34.16
N ASP A 123 14.29 -26.54 -33.13
CA ASP A 123 13.56 -27.20 -32.03
C ASP A 123 13.49 -26.30 -30.79
N LEU A 124 12.43 -26.47 -29.99
CA LEU A 124 12.33 -25.84 -28.67
C LEU A 124 13.16 -26.65 -27.68
N ARG A 125 14.09 -25.98 -26.98
CA ARG A 125 14.85 -26.55 -25.88
C ARG A 125 14.37 -25.92 -24.57
N PHE A 126 13.82 -26.76 -23.71
CA PHE A 126 13.37 -26.37 -22.38
C PHE A 126 14.52 -26.37 -21.37
N ARG A 127 14.47 -25.41 -20.45
CA ARG A 127 15.40 -25.27 -19.32
C ARG A 127 14.60 -24.97 -18.06
N GLU A 128 15.00 -25.64 -16.98
CA GLU A 128 14.37 -25.58 -15.67
C GLU A 128 15.32 -24.97 -14.63
N PHE A 129 14.78 -24.13 -13.75
CA PHE A 129 15.46 -23.66 -12.53
C PHE A 129 14.58 -24.01 -11.33
N TRP A 130 14.99 -25.02 -10.57
CA TRP A 130 14.23 -25.57 -9.44
C TRP A 130 14.57 -24.89 -8.11
N ALA A 131 13.57 -24.79 -7.24
CA ALA A 131 13.70 -24.32 -5.88
C ALA A 131 12.80 -25.09 -4.91
N HIS A 132 13.38 -25.57 -3.81
CA HIS A 132 12.67 -26.31 -2.76
C HIS A 132 12.74 -25.65 -1.38
N ASP A 133 13.55 -24.59 -1.28
CA ASP A 133 13.67 -23.72 -0.12
C ASP A 133 13.93 -22.26 -0.56
N ARG A 134 14.08 -21.37 0.42
CA ARG A 134 14.25 -19.92 0.19
C ARG A 134 15.58 -19.56 -0.46
N ALA A 135 16.66 -20.24 -0.09
CA ALA A 135 17.95 -19.98 -0.68
C ALA A 135 17.95 -20.40 -2.15
N GLN A 136 17.33 -21.55 -2.45
CA GLN A 136 17.15 -22.02 -3.80
C GLN A 136 16.19 -21.15 -4.63
N GLU A 137 15.10 -20.62 -4.04
CA GLU A 137 14.19 -19.69 -4.75
C GLU A 137 14.91 -18.39 -5.13
N GLN A 138 15.76 -17.88 -4.23
CA GLN A 138 16.63 -16.74 -4.53
C GLN A 138 17.61 -17.09 -5.66
N GLN A 139 18.29 -18.24 -5.59
CA GLN A 139 19.25 -18.66 -6.61
C GLN A 139 18.58 -18.88 -7.97
N ALA A 140 17.41 -19.51 -8.02
CA ALA A 140 16.65 -19.74 -9.25
C ALA A 140 16.25 -18.42 -9.92
N LEU A 141 15.82 -17.43 -9.13
CA LEU A 141 15.58 -16.07 -9.64
C LEU A 141 16.87 -15.47 -10.23
N GLU A 142 17.98 -15.54 -9.49
CA GLU A 142 19.26 -14.97 -9.93
C GLU A 142 19.76 -15.61 -11.23
N ASP A 143 19.72 -16.95 -11.30
CA ASP A 143 20.14 -17.72 -12.47
C ASP A 143 19.24 -17.44 -13.68
N PHE A 144 17.92 -17.36 -13.49
CA PHE A 144 16.98 -17.03 -14.57
C PHE A 144 17.24 -15.63 -15.11
N VAL A 145 17.37 -14.61 -14.24
CA VAL A 145 17.61 -13.23 -14.67
C VAL A 145 18.97 -13.09 -15.37
N ASP A 146 20.00 -13.73 -14.83
CA ASP A 146 21.34 -13.71 -15.42
C ASP A 146 21.35 -14.40 -16.79
N PHE A 147 20.62 -15.51 -16.93
CA PHE A 147 20.42 -16.20 -18.21
C PHE A 147 19.76 -15.30 -19.27
N VAL A 148 18.65 -14.63 -18.92
CA VAL A 148 17.98 -13.71 -19.85
C VAL A 148 18.91 -12.56 -20.26
N HIS A 149 19.67 -11.99 -19.31
CA HIS A 149 20.65 -10.93 -19.60
C HIS A 149 21.81 -11.42 -20.46
N GLU A 150 22.29 -12.66 -20.27
CA GLU A 150 23.27 -13.28 -21.16
C GLU A 150 22.73 -13.34 -22.60
N ARG A 151 21.49 -13.78 -22.78
CA ARG A 151 20.88 -13.86 -24.12
C ARG A 151 20.63 -12.49 -24.72
N LEU A 152 20.22 -11.50 -23.94
CA LEU A 152 20.06 -10.11 -24.40
C LEU A 152 21.37 -9.47 -24.86
N ARG A 153 22.52 -9.87 -24.29
CA ARG A 153 23.83 -9.40 -24.76
C ARG A 153 24.20 -10.00 -26.11
N ALA A 154 23.76 -11.23 -26.39
CA ALA A 154 23.97 -11.90 -27.66
C ALA A 154 22.99 -11.41 -28.75
N ASP A 155 21.74 -11.16 -28.37
CA ASP A 155 20.68 -10.64 -29.24
C ASP A 155 19.91 -9.50 -28.54
N PRO A 156 20.24 -8.23 -28.84
CA PRO A 156 19.58 -7.07 -28.23
C PRO A 156 18.08 -6.94 -28.56
N ASN A 157 17.59 -7.62 -29.60
CA ASN A 157 16.19 -7.61 -30.04
C ASN A 157 15.37 -8.78 -29.48
N LEU A 158 15.96 -9.61 -28.62
CA LEU A 158 15.28 -10.72 -27.96
C LEU A 158 14.14 -10.21 -27.05
N HIS A 159 13.02 -10.91 -27.10
CA HIS A 159 11.91 -10.75 -26.16
C HIS A 159 11.64 -12.05 -25.40
N VAL A 160 11.02 -11.90 -24.23
CA VAL A 160 10.57 -13.01 -23.38
C VAL A 160 9.06 -12.97 -23.33
N TYR A 161 8.41 -13.94 -23.97
CA TYR A 161 6.97 -14.05 -24.02
C TYR A 161 6.45 -14.84 -22.83
N HIS A 162 5.35 -14.35 -22.24
CA HIS A 162 4.66 -14.99 -21.13
C HIS A 162 3.15 -14.77 -21.24
N TYR A 163 2.36 -15.50 -20.44
CA TYR A 163 0.90 -15.43 -20.50
C TYR A 163 0.28 -14.86 -19.22
N ALA A 164 -0.24 -13.63 -19.33
CA ALA A 164 -0.86 -12.87 -18.24
C ALA A 164 0.16 -12.23 -17.28
N SER A 165 -0.32 -11.66 -16.18
CA SER A 165 0.49 -10.77 -15.35
C SER A 165 1.25 -11.46 -14.22
N TYR A 166 1.12 -12.78 -14.07
CA TYR A 166 1.63 -13.50 -12.90
C TYR A 166 3.16 -13.49 -12.89
N GLU A 167 3.79 -13.86 -14.00
CA GLU A 167 5.24 -14.06 -14.10
C GLU A 167 6.00 -12.74 -13.87
N PRO A 168 5.67 -11.60 -14.53
CA PRO A 168 6.32 -10.33 -14.22
C PRO A 168 6.03 -9.86 -12.78
N SER A 169 4.87 -10.22 -12.21
CA SER A 169 4.56 -9.88 -10.81
C SER A 169 5.38 -10.71 -9.82
N ALA A 170 5.60 -12.00 -10.11
CA ALA A 170 6.46 -12.88 -9.34
C ALA A 170 7.91 -12.39 -9.37
N LEU A 171 8.46 -12.07 -10.56
CA LEU A 171 9.81 -11.51 -10.69
C LEU A 171 9.98 -10.21 -9.89
N LYS A 172 9.02 -9.28 -10.00
CA LYS A 172 9.01 -8.01 -9.23
C LYS A 172 8.96 -8.24 -7.73
N ARG A 173 8.14 -9.19 -7.27
CA ARG A 173 8.00 -9.55 -5.86
C ARG A 173 9.29 -10.16 -5.33
N LEU A 174 9.80 -11.21 -5.99
CA LEU A 174 10.98 -11.95 -5.56
C LEU A 174 12.23 -11.08 -5.55
N MET A 175 12.44 -10.22 -6.56
CA MET A 175 13.58 -9.30 -6.55
C MET A 175 13.54 -8.32 -5.36
N GLY A 176 12.35 -7.85 -4.98
CA GLY A 176 12.19 -6.92 -3.86
C GLY A 176 12.31 -7.62 -2.50
N GLU A 177 11.83 -8.87 -2.44
CA GLU A 177 11.84 -9.70 -1.25
C GLU A 177 13.22 -10.24 -0.91
N TYR A 178 14.00 -10.67 -1.89
CA TYR A 178 15.41 -11.05 -1.71
C TYR A 178 16.35 -9.85 -1.81
N GLY A 179 15.87 -8.74 -2.35
CA GLY A 179 16.68 -7.55 -2.63
C GLY A 179 17.72 -7.79 -3.72
N THR A 180 17.64 -8.85 -4.53
CA THR A 180 18.65 -9.22 -5.52
C THR A 180 18.20 -8.91 -6.95
N ARG A 181 19.14 -8.80 -7.90
CA ARG A 181 18.90 -8.50 -9.32
C ARG A 181 17.95 -7.34 -9.60
N GLU A 182 17.98 -6.36 -8.71
CA GLU A 182 17.02 -5.27 -8.70
C GLU A 182 17.09 -4.36 -9.93
N ASP A 183 18.29 -4.21 -10.48
CA ASP A 183 18.56 -3.31 -11.60
C ASP A 183 18.37 -4.05 -12.91
N GLU A 184 18.75 -5.33 -12.93
CA GLU A 184 18.58 -6.25 -14.02
C GLU A 184 17.10 -6.49 -14.33
N VAL A 185 16.25 -6.73 -13.33
CA VAL A 185 14.80 -6.87 -13.54
C VAL A 185 14.16 -5.54 -13.95
N ASP A 186 14.61 -4.41 -13.40
CA ASP A 186 14.11 -3.08 -13.82
C ASP A 186 14.50 -2.78 -15.27
N ASP A 187 15.69 -3.19 -15.73
CA ASP A 187 16.12 -3.10 -17.12
C ASP A 187 15.20 -3.90 -18.05
N LEU A 188 14.90 -5.17 -17.70
CA LEU A 188 13.97 -6.01 -18.49
C LEU A 188 12.60 -5.34 -18.65
N LEU A 189 12.08 -4.72 -17.57
CA LEU A 189 10.79 -4.04 -17.58
C LEU A 189 10.81 -2.73 -18.38
N ARG A 190 11.90 -1.95 -18.28
CA ARG A 190 12.03 -0.66 -19.00
C ARG A 190 12.24 -0.83 -20.50
N ARG A 191 12.97 -1.88 -20.89
CA ARG A 191 13.18 -2.26 -22.29
C ARG A 191 11.96 -2.95 -22.90
N GLU A 192 10.92 -3.20 -22.11
CA GLU A 192 9.71 -3.94 -22.52
C GLU A 192 10.04 -5.33 -23.08
N VAL A 193 11.08 -5.98 -22.54
CA VAL A 193 11.52 -7.33 -22.96
C VAL A 193 10.45 -8.38 -22.66
N LEU A 194 9.73 -8.22 -21.53
CA LEU A 194 8.64 -9.11 -21.14
C LEU A 194 7.35 -8.77 -21.92
N VAL A 195 6.89 -9.67 -22.79
CA VAL A 195 5.70 -9.48 -23.65
C VAL A 195 4.52 -10.31 -23.15
N ASP A 196 3.49 -9.63 -22.66
CA ASP A 196 2.24 -10.24 -22.18
C ASP A 196 1.30 -10.59 -23.34
N LEU A 197 1.27 -11.87 -23.72
CA LEU A 197 0.41 -12.35 -24.80
C LEU A 197 -1.07 -12.37 -24.44
N PHE A 198 -1.43 -12.49 -23.15
CA PHE A 198 -2.82 -12.41 -22.72
C PHE A 198 -3.40 -11.01 -22.99
N LYS A 199 -2.62 -9.95 -22.76
CA LYS A 199 -3.00 -8.58 -23.10
C LYS A 199 -3.21 -8.42 -24.61
N VAL A 200 -2.33 -8.99 -25.44
CA VAL A 200 -2.47 -9.01 -26.91
C VAL A 200 -3.79 -9.67 -27.30
N VAL A 201 -4.04 -10.91 -26.84
CA VAL A 201 -5.27 -11.67 -27.14
C VAL A 201 -6.51 -10.86 -26.77
N ARG A 202 -6.60 -10.37 -25.53
CA ARG A 202 -7.79 -9.65 -25.05
C ARG A 202 -8.08 -8.35 -25.78
N GLN A 203 -7.07 -7.71 -26.36
CA GLN A 203 -7.22 -6.45 -27.07
C GLN A 203 -7.35 -6.63 -28.58
N ALA A 204 -6.85 -7.73 -29.12
CA ALA A 204 -6.84 -8.01 -30.56
C ALA A 204 -8.04 -8.84 -31.03
N LEU A 205 -8.61 -9.69 -30.16
CA LEU A 205 -9.70 -10.57 -30.54
C LEU A 205 -10.72 -10.84 -29.42
N ARG A 206 -11.85 -11.39 -29.84
CA ARG A 206 -12.88 -12.01 -28.99
C ARG A 206 -13.03 -13.47 -29.41
N HIS A 207 -13.32 -14.34 -28.46
CA HIS A 207 -13.51 -15.77 -28.75
C HIS A 207 -14.65 -16.40 -27.97
N SER A 208 -15.13 -17.54 -28.45
CA SER A 208 -16.27 -18.28 -27.89
C SER A 208 -15.98 -19.09 -26.60
N HIS A 209 -14.73 -19.23 -26.16
CA HIS A 209 -14.45 -19.88 -24.87
C HIS A 209 -14.96 -19.08 -23.67
N PRO A 210 -15.30 -19.75 -22.55
CA PRO A 210 -15.80 -19.10 -21.34
C PRO A 210 -14.76 -18.26 -20.60
N ARG A 211 -13.47 -18.48 -20.86
CA ARG A 211 -12.36 -17.80 -20.21
C ARG A 211 -11.23 -17.58 -21.20
N TYR A 212 -10.40 -16.57 -20.91
CA TYR A 212 -9.16 -16.25 -21.63
C TYR A 212 -7.96 -16.89 -20.89
N SER A 213 -8.07 -18.16 -20.49
CA SER A 213 -6.89 -18.89 -19.97
C SER A 213 -6.08 -19.42 -21.13
N LEU A 214 -4.77 -19.67 -20.96
CA LEU A 214 -3.93 -20.26 -22.02
C LEU A 214 -4.57 -21.56 -22.54
N LYS A 215 -5.01 -22.44 -21.63
CA LYS A 215 -5.73 -23.70 -21.94
C LYS A 215 -7.00 -23.56 -22.76
N ASN A 216 -7.66 -22.40 -22.68
CA ASN A 216 -8.82 -22.12 -23.53
C ASN A 216 -8.39 -21.62 -24.91
N VAL A 217 -7.37 -20.77 -24.97
CA VAL A 217 -6.95 -20.12 -26.21
C VAL A 217 -6.14 -21.08 -27.09
N GLU A 218 -5.35 -21.97 -26.48
CA GLU A 218 -4.52 -22.95 -27.20
C GLU A 218 -5.35 -23.94 -28.04
N GLN A 219 -6.61 -24.21 -27.69
CA GLN A 219 -7.51 -25.10 -28.45
C GLN A 219 -7.75 -24.66 -29.90
N PHE A 220 -7.36 -23.43 -30.28
CA PHE A 220 -7.42 -22.95 -31.66
C PHE A 220 -6.22 -23.35 -32.52
N PHE A 221 -5.08 -23.72 -31.92
CA PHE A 221 -3.82 -23.88 -32.65
C PHE A 221 -2.87 -24.94 -32.09
N TYR A 222 -3.14 -25.50 -30.91
CA TYR A 222 -2.26 -26.43 -30.20
C TYR A 222 -3.05 -27.61 -29.63
N GLU A 223 -2.52 -28.82 -29.81
CA GLU A 223 -3.03 -30.04 -29.20
C GLU A 223 -1.99 -30.53 -28.18
N ARG A 224 -2.37 -30.64 -26.90
CA ARG A 224 -1.49 -31.14 -25.83
C ARG A 224 -1.31 -32.65 -25.91
N GLU A 225 -0.13 -33.13 -25.53
CA GLU A 225 0.17 -34.56 -25.45
C GLU A 225 -0.19 -35.16 -24.07
N ALA A 226 -0.10 -34.38 -22.98
CA ALA A 226 -0.41 -34.84 -21.62
C ALA A 226 -1.88 -34.55 -21.18
N ASP A 227 -2.56 -35.56 -20.61
CA ASP A 227 -3.91 -35.44 -20.01
C ASP A 227 -3.83 -34.97 -18.54
N LEU A 228 -3.15 -33.84 -18.28
CA LEU A 228 -3.15 -33.19 -16.95
C LEU A 228 -4.19 -32.07 -16.89
N ARG A 229 -5.15 -32.20 -15.96
CA ARG A 229 -6.39 -31.42 -15.92
C ARG A 229 -6.25 -30.25 -14.95
N ALA A 230 -5.92 -29.08 -15.51
CA ALA A 230 -5.86 -27.76 -14.86
C ALA A 230 -4.60 -27.47 -14.03
N GLY A 231 -4.20 -26.19 -13.97
CA GLY A 231 -2.97 -25.74 -13.29
C GLY A 231 -2.97 -25.90 -11.76
N ASP A 232 -4.10 -26.28 -11.16
CA ASP A 232 -4.16 -26.65 -9.73
C ASP A 232 -3.49 -28.02 -9.46
N ASP A 233 -3.22 -28.81 -10.52
CA ASP A 233 -2.56 -30.12 -10.41
C ASP A 233 -1.07 -29.99 -10.08
N SER A 234 -0.36 -28.95 -10.54
CA SER A 234 1.09 -28.79 -10.27
C SER A 234 1.37 -28.59 -8.77
N ILE A 235 0.55 -27.79 -8.09
CA ILE A 235 0.62 -27.57 -6.64
C ILE A 235 0.37 -28.89 -5.88
N LEU A 236 -0.66 -29.66 -6.27
CA LEU A 236 -0.97 -30.94 -5.62
C LEU A 236 0.13 -31.97 -5.83
N LEU A 237 0.69 -32.04 -7.04
CA LEU A 237 1.85 -32.87 -7.37
C LEU A 237 3.07 -32.45 -6.55
N TYR A 238 3.32 -31.14 -6.40
CA TYR A 238 4.44 -30.65 -5.62
C TYR A 238 4.30 -30.99 -4.13
N GLU A 239 3.10 -30.85 -3.56
CA GLU A 239 2.81 -31.27 -2.19
C GLU A 239 2.93 -32.80 -2.00
N GLU A 240 2.51 -33.60 -3.00
CA GLU A 240 2.72 -35.05 -3.01
C GLU A 240 4.22 -35.39 -3.01
N TRP A 241 5.02 -34.69 -3.83
CA TRP A 241 6.47 -34.84 -3.85
C TRP A 241 7.10 -34.45 -2.51
N ARG A 242 6.68 -33.35 -1.88
CA ARG A 242 7.21 -32.96 -0.56
C ARG A 242 6.93 -34.01 0.52
N ALA A 243 5.80 -34.71 0.40
CA ALA A 243 5.44 -35.78 1.32
C ALA A 243 6.18 -37.11 1.02
N GLY A 244 6.37 -37.44 -0.25
CA GLY A 244 6.86 -38.76 -0.70
C GLY A 244 8.30 -38.83 -1.21
N GLY A 245 8.85 -37.71 -1.69
CA GLY A 245 10.21 -37.60 -2.23
C GLY A 245 10.44 -38.25 -3.60
N ASP A 246 9.38 -38.62 -4.34
CA ASP A 246 9.50 -39.32 -5.61
C ASP A 246 9.86 -38.37 -6.78
N GLY A 247 11.09 -38.50 -7.29
CA GLY A 247 11.59 -37.67 -8.39
C GLY A 247 10.80 -37.78 -9.70
N ALA A 248 10.03 -38.86 -9.91
CA ALA A 248 9.13 -38.96 -11.08
C ALA A 248 8.02 -37.89 -11.04
N ILE A 249 7.64 -37.42 -9.85
CA ILE A 249 6.65 -36.36 -9.69
C ILE A 249 7.20 -35.02 -10.17
N LEU A 250 8.45 -34.69 -9.84
CA LEU A 250 9.11 -33.49 -10.36
C LEU A 250 9.22 -33.52 -11.88
N GLY A 251 9.52 -34.69 -12.47
CA GLY A 251 9.52 -34.87 -13.93
C GLY A 251 8.17 -34.52 -14.58
N ARG A 252 7.06 -34.98 -14.00
CA ARG A 252 5.70 -34.63 -14.48
C ARG A 252 5.40 -33.13 -14.39
N ILE A 253 5.89 -32.47 -13.34
CA ILE A 253 5.74 -31.01 -13.18
C ILE A 253 6.58 -30.27 -14.23
N ALA A 254 7.81 -30.71 -14.48
CA ALA A 254 8.66 -30.15 -15.54
C ALA A 254 8.03 -30.32 -16.93
N GLU A 255 7.52 -31.52 -17.26
CA GLU A 255 6.79 -31.80 -18.51
C GLU A 255 5.58 -30.87 -18.68
N TYR A 256 4.81 -30.67 -17.60
CA TYR A 256 3.67 -29.76 -17.61
C TYR A 256 4.06 -28.31 -17.92
N ASN A 257 5.12 -27.82 -17.28
CA ASN A 257 5.61 -26.45 -17.44
C ASN A 257 6.32 -26.26 -18.81
N GLU A 258 6.96 -27.30 -19.34
CA GLU A 258 7.48 -27.35 -20.71
C GLU A 258 6.35 -27.22 -21.74
N GLU A 259 5.24 -27.95 -21.57
CA GLU A 259 4.06 -27.80 -22.43
C GLU A 259 3.48 -26.38 -22.39
N ASP A 260 3.43 -25.73 -21.22
CA ASP A 260 2.95 -24.35 -21.10
C ASP A 260 3.87 -23.34 -21.83
N CYS A 261 5.19 -23.56 -21.77
CA CYS A 261 6.15 -22.80 -22.58
C CYS A 261 5.97 -23.03 -24.09
N ALA A 262 5.76 -24.28 -24.51
CA ALA A 262 5.52 -24.63 -25.91
C ALA A 262 4.20 -24.05 -26.43
N ALA A 263 3.12 -24.13 -25.64
CA ALA A 263 1.83 -23.51 -25.96
C ALA A 263 1.96 -21.98 -26.09
N THR A 264 2.81 -21.34 -25.28
CA THR A 264 3.10 -19.91 -25.36
C THR A 264 3.85 -19.55 -26.65
N TYR A 265 4.78 -20.40 -27.10
CA TYR A 265 5.43 -20.27 -28.41
C TYR A 265 4.44 -20.35 -29.56
N GLU A 266 3.61 -21.40 -29.58
CA GLU A 266 2.62 -21.61 -30.64
C GLU A 266 1.55 -20.51 -30.65
N LEU A 267 1.18 -19.99 -29.47
CA LEU A 267 0.31 -18.83 -29.35
C LEU A 267 0.92 -17.61 -30.04
N ARG A 268 2.21 -17.35 -29.84
CA ARG A 268 2.91 -16.23 -30.47
C ARG A 268 2.91 -16.37 -31.99
N GLU A 269 3.19 -17.56 -32.52
CA GLU A 269 3.14 -17.84 -33.97
C GLU A 269 1.71 -17.65 -34.53
N TRP A 270 0.70 -18.17 -33.84
CA TRP A 270 -0.70 -18.01 -34.23
C TRP A 270 -1.12 -16.53 -34.25
N LEU A 271 -0.72 -15.75 -33.25
CA LEU A 271 -1.00 -14.31 -33.19
C LEU A 271 -0.31 -13.53 -34.32
N LEU A 272 0.89 -13.93 -34.75
CA LEU A 272 1.56 -13.33 -35.92
C LEU A 272 0.76 -13.59 -37.20
N GLY A 273 0.21 -14.80 -37.38
CA GLY A 273 -0.70 -15.11 -38.49
C GLY A 273 -1.97 -14.27 -38.46
N LEU A 274 -2.62 -14.17 -37.29
CA LEU A 274 -3.83 -13.35 -37.13
C LEU A 274 -3.59 -11.86 -37.33
N ARG A 275 -2.38 -11.37 -37.01
CA ARG A 275 -1.98 -9.99 -37.26
C ARG A 275 -2.00 -9.69 -38.77
N GLU A 276 -1.55 -10.61 -39.61
CA GLU A 276 -1.64 -10.45 -41.06
C GLU A 276 -3.09 -10.48 -41.56
N ASP A 277 -3.91 -11.37 -41.01
CA ASP A 277 -5.35 -11.41 -41.29
C ASP A 277 -6.04 -10.10 -40.94
N ALA A 278 -5.68 -9.49 -39.79
CA ALA A 278 -6.21 -8.20 -39.38
C ALA A 278 -5.81 -7.08 -40.37
N VAL A 279 -4.55 -7.06 -40.84
CA VAL A 279 -4.11 -6.11 -41.87
C VAL A 279 -4.93 -6.29 -43.16
N ARG A 280 -5.16 -7.54 -43.58
CA ARG A 280 -5.99 -7.86 -44.76
C ARG A 280 -7.45 -7.45 -44.57
N GLN A 281 -8.04 -7.73 -43.42
CA GLN A 281 -9.45 -7.49 -43.13
C GLN A 281 -9.79 -5.99 -42.99
N PHE A 282 -8.92 -5.22 -42.31
CA PHE A 282 -9.19 -3.81 -41.99
C PHE A 282 -8.47 -2.81 -42.90
N GLY A 283 -7.56 -3.28 -43.78
CA GLY A 283 -6.88 -2.43 -44.77
C GLY A 283 -5.92 -1.39 -44.18
N ALA A 284 -5.49 -1.58 -42.92
CA ALA A 284 -4.59 -0.66 -42.22
C ALA A 284 -3.33 -1.39 -41.76
N PRO A 285 -2.12 -0.83 -41.99
CA PRO A 285 -0.89 -1.41 -41.46
C PRO A 285 -0.88 -1.30 -39.93
N ILE A 286 -0.42 -2.36 -39.28
CA ILE A 286 -0.22 -2.39 -37.84
C ILE A 286 1.27 -2.15 -37.59
N ALA A 287 1.63 -1.17 -36.76
CA ALA A 287 3.01 -0.93 -36.37
C ALA A 287 3.52 -2.04 -35.44
N TRP A 288 4.83 -2.26 -35.39
CA TRP A 288 5.46 -3.10 -34.37
C TRP A 288 5.69 -2.30 -33.09
N ALA A 289 5.78 -2.97 -31.96
CA ALA A 289 6.31 -2.35 -30.75
C ALA A 289 7.78 -1.97 -30.99
N GLU A 290 8.14 -0.72 -30.67
CA GLU A 290 9.52 -0.25 -30.78
C GLU A 290 10.30 -0.62 -29.52
N SER A 291 11.50 -1.18 -29.69
CA SER A 291 12.42 -1.43 -28.58
C SER A 291 12.91 -0.10 -27.98
N VAL A 292 12.72 0.10 -26.69
CA VAL A 292 13.25 1.28 -25.98
C VAL A 292 14.71 0.98 -25.57
N PRO A 293 15.71 1.70 -26.10
CA PRO A 293 17.09 1.50 -25.67
C PRO A 293 17.25 1.90 -24.19
N PRO A 294 18.08 1.16 -23.42
CA PRO A 294 18.25 1.46 -22.01
C PRO A 294 18.92 2.83 -21.83
N PRO A 295 18.46 3.67 -20.90
CA PRO A 295 19.26 4.80 -20.44
C PRO A 295 20.51 4.30 -19.71
N GLU A 296 21.64 4.97 -19.87
CA GLU A 296 22.86 4.65 -19.11
C GLU A 296 22.59 4.71 -17.60
N ALA A 297 23.07 3.71 -16.86
CA ALA A 297 22.96 3.71 -15.41
C ALA A 297 23.75 4.90 -14.86
N PRO A 298 23.15 5.75 -14.01
CA PRO A 298 23.85 6.89 -13.44
C PRO A 298 25.01 6.41 -12.54
N GLU A 299 26.11 7.14 -12.54
CA GLU A 299 27.34 6.84 -11.75
C GLU A 299 27.04 6.52 -10.27
N THR A 300 26.06 7.20 -9.69
CA THR A 300 25.60 6.99 -8.30
C THR A 300 25.00 5.60 -8.05
N ALA A 301 24.45 4.93 -9.06
CA ALA A 301 23.94 3.57 -8.93
C ALA A 301 25.07 2.55 -8.79
N LEU A 302 26.18 2.75 -9.51
CA LEU A 302 27.37 1.90 -9.43
C LEU A 302 28.05 2.01 -8.06
N GLU A 303 28.24 3.23 -7.55
CA GLU A 303 28.77 3.47 -6.20
C GLU A 303 27.93 2.78 -5.12
N THR A 304 26.61 2.83 -5.29
CA THR A 304 25.65 2.21 -4.37
C THR A 304 25.76 0.69 -4.37
N ALA A 305 25.87 0.07 -5.55
CA ALA A 305 26.07 -1.36 -5.71
C ALA A 305 27.41 -1.81 -5.08
N GLU A 306 28.48 -1.06 -5.29
CA GLU A 306 29.80 -1.35 -4.71
C GLU A 306 29.77 -1.28 -3.17
N LEU A 307 29.18 -0.23 -2.61
CA LEU A 307 29.03 -0.08 -1.15
C LEU A 307 28.23 -1.25 -0.56
N ARG A 308 27.14 -1.64 -1.22
CA ARG A 308 26.32 -2.77 -0.82
C ARG A 308 27.11 -4.08 -0.82
N ALA A 309 27.89 -4.34 -1.88
CA ALA A 309 28.75 -5.51 -1.97
C ALA A 309 29.81 -5.54 -0.86
N ARG A 310 30.39 -4.39 -0.51
CA ARG A 310 31.33 -4.26 0.63
C ARG A 310 30.67 -4.57 1.97
N LEU A 311 29.45 -4.09 2.19
CA LEU A 311 28.69 -4.37 3.41
C LEU A 311 28.36 -5.86 3.54
N LEU A 312 27.96 -6.53 2.45
CA LEU A 312 27.58 -7.94 2.45
C LEU A 312 28.76 -8.92 2.46
N ARG A 313 29.98 -8.46 2.14
CA ARG A 313 31.16 -9.34 2.02
C ARG A 313 31.39 -10.20 3.27
N GLY A 314 31.37 -11.53 3.07
CA GLY A 314 31.64 -12.52 4.13
C GLY A 314 30.48 -12.75 5.08
N LEU A 315 29.26 -12.31 4.74
CA LEU A 315 28.03 -12.68 5.43
C LEU A 315 27.42 -13.92 4.76
N PRO A 316 26.74 -14.79 5.50
CA PRO A 316 25.94 -15.88 4.91
C PRO A 316 24.77 -15.31 4.11
N GLU A 317 24.26 -16.11 3.17
CA GLU A 317 23.10 -15.76 2.34
C GLU A 317 21.82 -15.63 3.19
N GLU A 318 21.66 -16.50 4.20
CA GLU A 318 20.50 -16.43 5.10
C GLU A 318 20.75 -15.49 6.30
N PRO A 319 19.90 -14.47 6.51
CA PRO A 319 20.09 -13.49 7.58
C PRO A 319 19.62 -13.95 8.97
N ALA A 320 19.01 -15.13 9.08
CA ALA A 320 18.48 -15.63 10.34
C ALA A 320 19.62 -15.96 11.33
N GLY A 321 19.50 -15.48 12.57
CA GLY A 321 20.49 -15.77 13.63
C GLY A 321 21.84 -15.06 13.47
N LEU A 322 21.96 -14.06 12.60
CA LEU A 322 23.17 -13.27 12.47
C LEU A 322 23.59 -12.61 13.79
N ALA A 323 24.89 -12.66 14.10
CA ALA A 323 25.45 -11.89 15.20
C ALA A 323 25.18 -10.37 15.00
N PRO A 324 25.05 -9.56 16.07
CA PRO A 324 24.60 -8.16 15.96
C PRO A 324 25.36 -7.30 14.93
N ARG A 325 26.68 -7.44 14.83
CA ARG A 325 27.49 -6.71 13.83
C ARG A 325 27.28 -7.20 12.39
N ALA A 326 27.02 -8.49 12.21
CA ALA A 326 26.67 -9.05 10.91
C ALA A 326 25.27 -8.61 10.49
N ALA A 327 24.31 -8.63 11.43
CA ALA A 327 22.95 -8.12 11.23
C ALA A 327 22.96 -6.62 10.89
N GLU A 328 23.77 -5.79 11.57
CA GLU A 328 23.97 -4.37 11.25
C GLU A 328 24.41 -4.17 9.80
N ARG A 329 25.45 -4.90 9.36
CA ARG A 329 25.98 -4.81 7.99
C ARG A 329 24.97 -5.26 6.95
N TRP A 330 24.30 -6.38 7.19
CA TRP A 330 23.25 -6.90 6.30
C TRP A 330 22.10 -5.90 6.18
N LEU A 331 21.58 -5.42 7.30
CA LEU A 331 20.45 -4.50 7.33
C LEU A 331 20.80 -3.15 6.68
N ALA A 332 21.99 -2.61 6.94
CA ALA A 332 22.47 -1.40 6.26
C ALA A 332 22.58 -1.58 4.75
N ALA A 333 23.10 -2.73 4.28
CA ALA A 333 23.18 -3.05 2.86
C ALA A 333 21.81 -3.04 2.19
N GLN A 334 20.80 -3.60 2.86
CA GLN A 334 19.43 -3.62 2.34
C GLN A 334 18.78 -2.23 2.40
N LEU A 335 18.94 -1.50 3.49
CA LEU A 335 18.31 -0.19 3.69
C LEU A 335 18.77 0.86 2.67
N ILE A 336 20.01 0.78 2.16
CA ILE A 336 20.50 1.67 1.10
C ILE A 336 19.59 1.63 -0.15
N GLY A 337 19.02 0.46 -0.48
CA GLY A 337 18.09 0.29 -1.61
C GLY A 337 16.62 0.61 -1.27
N TYR A 338 16.31 0.98 -0.02
CA TYR A 338 14.94 1.10 0.48
C TYR A 338 14.09 2.06 -0.35
N HIS A 339 14.50 3.33 -0.45
CA HIS A 339 13.71 4.35 -1.15
C HIS A 339 13.55 4.07 -2.65
N ARG A 340 14.51 3.37 -3.27
CA ARG A 340 14.40 2.92 -4.67
C ARG A 340 13.32 1.85 -4.82
N ARG A 341 13.28 0.88 -3.90
CA ARG A 341 12.22 -0.15 -3.87
C ARG A 341 10.83 0.43 -3.61
N GLU A 342 10.72 1.43 -2.74
CA GLU A 342 9.45 2.16 -2.52
C GLU A 342 8.98 2.93 -3.77
N ALA A 343 9.92 3.48 -4.55
CA ALA A 343 9.61 4.24 -5.76
C ALA A 343 9.18 3.36 -6.95
N LYS A 344 9.69 2.13 -7.04
CA LYS A 344 9.48 1.19 -8.17
C LYS A 344 7.99 0.94 -8.49
N PRO A 345 7.12 0.54 -7.53
CA PRO A 345 5.69 0.33 -7.79
C PRO A 345 4.97 1.56 -8.31
N VAL A 346 5.32 2.75 -7.80
CA VAL A 346 4.74 4.02 -8.26
C VAL A 346 5.14 4.28 -9.71
N TRP A 347 6.42 4.08 -10.07
CA TRP A 347 6.89 4.17 -11.44
C TRP A 347 6.23 3.16 -12.36
N TRP A 348 6.13 1.89 -11.96
CA TRP A 348 5.48 0.87 -12.76
C TRP A 348 4.00 1.18 -12.99
N ALA A 349 3.28 1.64 -11.97
CA ALA A 349 1.89 2.07 -12.10
C ALA A 349 1.78 3.28 -13.04
N PHE A 350 2.67 4.26 -12.89
CA PHE A 350 2.76 5.45 -13.73
C PHE A 350 2.93 5.09 -15.22
N PHE A 351 3.89 4.23 -15.56
CA PHE A 351 4.12 3.80 -16.94
C PHE A 351 3.04 2.84 -17.48
N ASN A 352 2.48 1.95 -16.64
CA ASN A 352 1.39 1.05 -17.04
C ASN A 352 0.14 1.85 -17.46
N ARG A 353 -0.15 2.97 -16.79
CA ARG A 353 -1.29 3.85 -17.12
C ARG A 353 -1.18 4.48 -18.51
N ARG A 354 0.04 4.68 -19.03
CA ARG A 354 0.28 5.22 -20.40
C ARG A 354 -0.44 4.40 -21.48
N GLY A 355 -0.47 3.08 -21.32
CA GLY A 355 -1.04 2.16 -22.30
C GLY A 355 -2.54 1.92 -22.16
N ARG A 356 -3.25 2.66 -21.30
CA ARG A 356 -4.67 2.48 -21.02
C ARG A 356 -5.50 3.56 -21.71
N SER A 357 -6.69 3.19 -22.19
CA SER A 357 -7.63 4.17 -22.72
C SER A 357 -8.30 4.98 -21.59
N PRO A 358 -8.88 6.15 -21.88
CA PRO A 358 -9.66 6.92 -20.91
C PRO A 358 -10.75 6.09 -20.22
N GLU A 359 -11.42 5.20 -20.95
CA GLU A 359 -12.47 4.32 -20.42
C GLU A 359 -11.90 3.24 -19.50
N GLU A 360 -10.76 2.65 -19.87
CA GLU A 360 -10.09 1.67 -19.02
C GLU A 360 -9.58 2.28 -17.72
N LEU A 361 -9.07 3.52 -17.76
CA LEU A 361 -8.69 4.26 -16.56
C LEU A 361 -9.90 4.51 -15.66
N ALA A 362 -11.00 5.01 -16.22
CA ALA A 362 -12.23 5.28 -15.46
C ALA A 362 -12.86 4.01 -14.83
N GLU A 363 -12.77 2.86 -15.51
CA GLU A 363 -13.35 1.62 -15.00
C GLU A 363 -12.45 0.81 -14.08
N ARG A 364 -11.12 0.85 -14.30
CA ARG A 364 -10.18 -0.11 -13.70
C ARG A 364 -9.11 0.52 -12.82
N ASP A 365 -8.91 1.83 -12.87
CA ASP A 365 -7.86 2.50 -12.10
C ASP A 365 -8.47 3.51 -11.11
N GLY A 366 -8.65 3.05 -9.87
CA GLY A 366 -9.19 3.88 -8.78
C GLY A 366 -8.29 5.02 -8.32
N ASP A 367 -7.12 5.25 -8.95
CA ASP A 367 -6.26 6.41 -8.67
C ASP A 367 -6.34 7.47 -9.77
N ALA A 368 -6.88 7.16 -10.94
CA ALA A 368 -6.93 8.03 -12.10
C ALA A 368 -8.34 8.61 -12.31
N ILE A 369 -8.45 9.69 -13.08
CA ILE A 369 -9.71 10.16 -13.64
C ILE A 369 -9.64 10.00 -15.15
N GLY A 370 -10.41 9.07 -15.70
CA GLY A 370 -10.52 8.82 -17.13
C GLY A 370 -11.75 9.49 -17.76
N GLY A 371 -11.66 9.75 -19.07
CA GLY A 371 -12.79 10.24 -19.89
C GLY A 371 -13.20 11.67 -19.54
N ILE A 372 -12.23 12.57 -19.33
CA ILE A 372 -12.53 13.98 -19.03
C ILE A 372 -12.77 14.78 -20.32
N GLU A 373 -13.76 15.67 -20.28
CA GLU A 373 -14.16 16.50 -21.42
C GLU A 373 -14.26 17.97 -21.02
N GLN A 374 -13.81 18.87 -21.89
CA GLN A 374 -13.84 20.30 -21.58
C GLN A 374 -15.29 20.81 -21.55
N ALA A 375 -15.69 21.42 -20.43
CA ALA A 375 -17.07 21.86 -20.20
C ALA A 375 -17.34 23.32 -20.63
N GLY A 376 -16.29 24.12 -20.85
CA GLY A 376 -16.42 25.54 -21.18
C GLY A 376 -15.09 26.28 -21.36
N PRO A 377 -15.13 27.61 -21.61
CA PRO A 377 -13.93 28.42 -21.76
C PRO A 377 -13.14 28.51 -20.45
N PRO A 378 -11.81 28.63 -20.50
CA PRO A 378 -11.00 28.84 -19.30
C PRO A 378 -11.28 30.20 -18.66
N THR A 379 -11.09 30.28 -17.35
CA THR A 379 -11.19 31.52 -16.56
C THR A 379 -9.86 31.79 -15.84
N GLY A 380 -9.55 33.05 -15.51
CA GLY A 380 -8.33 33.39 -14.75
C GLY A 380 -7.53 34.54 -15.36
N THR A 381 -6.23 34.54 -15.10
CA THR A 381 -5.29 35.55 -15.61
C THR A 381 -4.33 34.92 -16.61
N ASP A 382 -3.67 35.73 -17.44
CA ASP A 382 -2.68 35.26 -18.43
C ASP A 382 -1.52 34.43 -17.80
N ARG A 383 -1.32 34.54 -16.48
CA ARG A 383 -0.28 33.78 -15.74
C ARG A 383 -0.79 32.46 -15.15
N SER A 384 -2.10 32.23 -15.17
CA SER A 384 -2.74 31.01 -14.64
C SER A 384 -4.19 30.93 -15.14
N LEU A 385 -4.43 30.02 -16.10
CA LEU A 385 -5.75 29.71 -16.64
C LEU A 385 -6.34 28.49 -15.92
N VAL A 386 -7.63 28.53 -15.63
CA VAL A 386 -8.39 27.45 -15.00
C VAL A 386 -9.40 26.93 -16.02
N HIS A 387 -9.21 25.68 -16.45
CA HIS A 387 -10.03 25.01 -17.45
C HIS A 387 -11.10 24.15 -16.75
N PRO A 388 -12.40 24.37 -17.02
CA PRO A 388 -13.46 23.52 -16.49
C PRO A 388 -13.63 22.24 -17.32
N PHE A 389 -13.79 21.11 -16.63
CA PHE A 389 -13.99 19.78 -17.21
C PHE A 389 -15.16 19.05 -16.56
N THR A 390 -15.78 18.14 -17.32
CA THR A 390 -16.69 17.09 -16.83
C THR A 390 -16.03 15.72 -16.92
N PHE A 391 -16.45 14.78 -16.08
CA PHE A 391 -15.97 13.40 -16.09
C PHE A 391 -17.10 12.43 -15.70
N PRO A 392 -17.11 11.18 -16.22
CA PRO A 392 -18.13 10.20 -15.90
C PRO A 392 -18.00 9.73 -14.44
N ALA A 393 -19.11 9.26 -13.85
CA ALA A 393 -19.12 8.68 -12.51
C ALA A 393 -18.12 7.51 -12.43
N GLN A 394 -17.09 7.68 -11.60
CA GLN A 394 -15.97 6.76 -11.46
C GLN A 394 -15.34 6.86 -10.06
N GLU A 395 -14.48 5.92 -9.71
CA GLU A 395 -13.68 6.00 -8.49
C GLU A 395 -12.30 6.61 -8.80
N HIS A 396 -11.86 7.58 -8.01
CA HIS A 396 -10.49 8.12 -8.07
C HIS A 396 -9.97 8.50 -6.68
N LYS A 397 -8.66 8.73 -6.57
CA LYS A 397 -8.00 9.28 -5.36
C LYS A 397 -7.50 10.71 -5.53
N LEU A 398 -7.57 11.27 -6.74
CA LEU A 398 -7.15 12.65 -7.00
C LEU A 398 -8.03 13.64 -6.24
N SER A 399 -7.41 14.70 -5.71
CA SER A 399 -8.02 15.73 -4.89
C SER A 399 -7.58 17.14 -5.34
N ALA A 400 -8.33 18.17 -4.89
CA ALA A 400 -7.91 19.55 -5.09
C ALA A 400 -6.53 19.81 -4.45
N GLY A 401 -5.64 20.47 -5.19
CA GLY A 401 -4.24 20.72 -4.86
C GLY A 401 -3.25 19.73 -5.50
N ASP A 402 -3.72 18.60 -6.04
CA ASP A 402 -2.83 17.60 -6.64
C ASP A 402 -2.26 18.08 -7.98
N ASN A 403 -0.94 17.91 -8.14
CA ASN A 403 -0.29 18.02 -9.45
C ASN A 403 -0.49 16.72 -10.22
N VAL A 404 -1.04 16.83 -11.43
CA VAL A 404 -1.48 15.69 -12.22
C VAL A 404 -0.72 15.60 -13.53
N VAL A 405 -0.65 14.38 -14.07
CA VAL A 405 0.02 14.05 -15.32
C VAL A 405 -1.02 13.59 -16.34
N ASP A 406 -0.77 13.94 -17.60
CA ASP A 406 -1.51 13.39 -18.73
C ASP A 406 -0.88 12.05 -19.14
N PRO A 407 -1.59 10.92 -19.04
CA PRO A 407 -1.04 9.62 -19.42
C PRO A 407 -0.67 9.52 -20.89
N ALA A 408 -1.24 10.33 -21.79
CA ALA A 408 -0.93 10.31 -23.22
C ALA A 408 0.45 10.90 -23.51
N THR A 409 0.80 12.00 -22.84
CA THR A 409 2.08 12.71 -23.04
C THR A 409 3.14 12.34 -22.01
N LEU A 410 2.75 11.71 -20.89
CA LEU A 410 3.56 11.56 -19.66
C LEU A 410 4.08 12.90 -19.08
N GLY A 411 3.53 14.01 -19.56
CA GLY A 411 3.89 15.36 -19.14
C GLY A 411 2.93 15.92 -18.09
N PRO A 412 3.32 16.99 -17.38
CA PRO A 412 2.45 17.68 -16.45
C PRO A 412 1.18 18.19 -17.15
N ALA A 413 0.01 17.83 -16.61
CA ALA A 413 -1.29 18.29 -17.10
C ALA A 413 -1.76 19.58 -16.42
N GLY A 414 -1.21 19.90 -15.25
CA GLY A 414 -1.57 21.04 -14.41
C GLY A 414 -1.77 20.62 -12.95
N SER A 415 -2.46 21.46 -12.18
CA SER A 415 -2.88 21.17 -10.81
C SER A 415 -4.40 21.22 -10.69
N ILE A 416 -5.02 20.28 -9.97
CA ILE A 416 -6.47 20.31 -9.72
C ILE A 416 -6.78 21.47 -8.78
N ASP A 417 -7.62 22.40 -9.21
CA ASP A 417 -8.07 23.54 -8.42
C ASP A 417 -9.28 23.17 -7.54
N ALA A 418 -10.24 22.48 -8.15
CA ALA A 418 -11.46 22.01 -7.50
C ALA A 418 -11.94 20.72 -8.17
N ILE A 419 -12.65 19.89 -7.41
CA ILE A 419 -13.29 18.67 -7.90
C ILE A 419 -14.61 18.47 -7.16
N ASP A 420 -15.65 18.09 -7.91
CA ASP A 420 -16.98 17.77 -7.40
C ASP A 420 -17.44 16.44 -8.00
N ASP A 421 -17.28 15.39 -7.21
CA ASP A 421 -17.65 14.01 -7.55
C ASP A 421 -19.17 13.85 -7.77
N GLY A 422 -19.99 14.69 -7.10
CA GLY A 422 -21.45 14.59 -7.15
C GLY A 422 -22.01 15.05 -8.50
N HIS A 423 -21.39 16.08 -9.08
CA HIS A 423 -21.74 16.60 -10.39
C HIS A 423 -20.82 16.10 -11.52
N GLY A 424 -19.76 15.36 -11.19
CA GLY A 424 -18.77 14.88 -12.17
C GLY A 424 -18.04 16.03 -12.84
N THR A 425 -17.61 17.05 -12.07
CA THR A 425 -16.91 18.22 -12.61
C THR A 425 -15.57 18.45 -11.91
N LEU A 426 -14.58 18.92 -12.66
CA LEU A 426 -13.29 19.35 -12.09
C LEU A 426 -12.78 20.61 -12.77
N ALA A 427 -11.96 21.36 -12.05
CA ALA A 427 -11.27 22.55 -12.54
C ALA A 427 -9.76 22.31 -12.56
N LEU A 428 -9.15 22.40 -13.74
CA LEU A 428 -7.71 22.16 -13.93
C LEU A 428 -6.99 23.48 -14.15
N ARG A 429 -6.11 23.84 -13.22
CA ARG A 429 -5.28 25.04 -13.31
C ARG A 429 -4.00 24.74 -14.08
N ARG A 430 -3.71 25.56 -15.09
CA ARG A 430 -2.55 25.45 -15.99
C ARG A 430 -1.79 26.78 -16.02
N GLY A 431 -0.46 26.69 -15.88
CA GLY A 431 0.44 27.82 -16.03
C GLY A 431 0.84 28.06 -17.49
N PRO A 432 1.56 29.16 -17.78
CA PRO A 432 1.93 29.55 -19.15
C PRO A 432 2.82 28.52 -19.87
N THR A 433 3.56 27.68 -19.13
CA THR A 433 4.37 26.59 -19.71
C THR A 433 3.55 25.47 -20.32
N LEU A 434 2.23 25.44 -20.09
CA LEU A 434 1.30 24.41 -20.58
C LEU A 434 0.31 24.94 -21.61
N GLU A 435 0.53 26.15 -22.13
CA GLU A 435 -0.35 26.80 -23.11
C GLU A 435 -0.38 26.04 -24.45
N ASP A 436 0.78 25.62 -24.95
CA ASP A 436 0.91 24.84 -26.19
C ASP A 436 0.69 23.33 -26.01
N VAL A 437 0.49 22.87 -24.77
CA VAL A 437 0.25 21.45 -24.48
C VAL A 437 -1.24 21.16 -24.67
N PRO A 438 -1.64 20.10 -25.40
CA PRO A 438 -3.05 19.75 -25.55
C PRO A 438 -3.77 19.56 -24.21
N LEU A 439 -5.09 19.70 -24.23
CA LEU A 439 -5.91 19.38 -23.07
C LEU A 439 -5.99 17.86 -22.89
N PRO A 440 -5.84 17.37 -21.65
CA PRO A 440 -5.84 15.94 -21.37
C PRO A 440 -7.24 15.35 -21.52
N ALA A 441 -7.31 14.09 -21.96
CA ALA A 441 -8.53 13.26 -21.90
C ALA A 441 -8.58 12.38 -20.64
N SER A 442 -7.51 12.35 -19.85
CA SER A 442 -7.41 11.62 -18.58
C SER A 442 -6.36 12.25 -17.67
N LEU A 443 -6.49 12.07 -16.37
CA LEU A 443 -5.55 12.56 -15.36
C LEU A 443 -5.06 11.39 -14.52
N ILE A 444 -3.75 11.28 -14.33
CA ILE A 444 -3.12 10.30 -13.46
C ILE A 444 -2.27 11.00 -12.38
N PRO A 445 -2.01 10.34 -11.23
CA PRO A 445 -1.06 10.84 -10.26
C PRO A 445 0.35 10.99 -10.85
N GLY A 446 1.14 11.91 -10.31
CA GLY A 446 2.55 12.07 -10.66
C GLY A 446 3.44 10.89 -10.21
N GLY A 447 4.73 10.99 -10.55
CA GLY A 447 5.76 10.04 -10.09
C GLY A 447 6.04 10.12 -8.58
N PRO A 448 6.85 9.20 -8.04
CA PRO A 448 7.19 9.17 -6.63
C PRO A 448 7.97 10.42 -6.19
N PHE A 449 7.89 10.73 -4.89
CA PHE A 449 8.65 11.83 -4.30
C PHE A 449 10.16 11.61 -4.42
N THR A 450 10.92 12.70 -4.58
CA THR A 450 12.38 12.64 -4.65
C THR A 450 12.98 12.38 -3.26
N THR A 451 13.85 11.38 -3.16
CA THR A 451 14.46 10.90 -1.91
C THR A 451 16.00 10.95 -1.93
N ARG A 452 16.58 11.85 -2.74
CA ARG A 452 18.03 11.94 -2.96
C ARG A 452 18.82 12.17 -1.66
N ALA A 453 18.32 13.07 -0.80
CA ALA A 453 18.97 13.37 0.48
C ALA A 453 18.95 12.15 1.42
N GLN A 454 17.80 11.47 1.52
CA GLN A 454 17.64 10.26 2.33
C GLN A 454 18.57 9.14 1.87
N GLN A 455 18.62 8.88 0.56
CA GLN A 455 19.52 7.87 -0.03
C GLN A 455 20.99 8.21 0.24
N ALA A 456 21.38 9.48 0.09
CA ALA A 456 22.74 9.95 0.39
C ALA A 456 23.09 9.77 1.88
N ALA A 457 22.16 10.07 2.81
CA ALA A 457 22.38 9.87 4.24
C ALA A 457 22.60 8.39 4.61
N LEU A 458 21.81 7.48 4.03
CA LEU A 458 21.97 6.04 4.23
C LEU A 458 23.30 5.52 3.66
N ARG A 459 23.76 6.06 2.52
CA ARG A 459 25.09 5.76 2.00
C ARG A 459 26.20 6.19 2.96
N ARG A 460 26.16 7.43 3.47
CA ARG A 460 27.15 7.92 4.47
C ARG A 460 27.16 7.03 5.72
N LEU A 461 25.99 6.60 6.20
CA LEU A 461 25.88 5.63 7.30
C LEU A 461 26.52 4.27 6.94
N GLY A 462 26.24 3.74 5.74
CA GLY A 462 26.86 2.51 5.25
C GLY A 462 28.38 2.59 5.14
N GLU A 463 28.90 3.69 4.61
CA GLU A 463 30.35 3.95 4.52
C GLU A 463 31.00 4.00 5.92
N SER A 464 30.33 4.65 6.87
CA SER A 464 30.78 4.69 8.27
C SER A 464 30.85 3.29 8.90
N ILE A 465 29.88 2.42 8.62
CA ILE A 465 29.87 1.03 9.07
C ILE A 465 31.04 0.24 8.45
N VAL A 466 31.28 0.38 7.14
CA VAL A 466 32.41 -0.29 6.47
C VAL A 466 33.76 0.21 7.01
N ALA A 467 33.86 1.50 7.32
CA ALA A 467 35.06 2.09 7.92
C ALA A 467 35.26 1.71 9.40
N GLY A 468 34.28 1.06 10.05
CA GLY A 468 34.31 0.78 11.49
C GLY A 468 34.24 2.05 12.36
N SER A 469 33.68 3.14 11.82
CA SER A 469 33.62 4.44 12.47
C SER A 469 32.45 4.55 13.46
N GLU A 470 32.66 5.28 14.55
CA GLU A 470 31.62 5.59 15.54
C GLU A 470 30.90 6.93 15.25
N ARG A 471 31.08 7.51 14.04
CA ARG A 471 30.47 8.78 13.60
C ARG A 471 28.97 8.84 13.89
N TYR A 472 28.25 7.75 13.66
CA TYR A 472 26.80 7.64 13.84
C TYR A 472 26.42 6.63 14.94
N GLY A 473 27.07 6.72 16.11
CA GLY A 473 26.95 5.73 17.20
C GLY A 473 25.50 5.40 17.60
N ALA A 474 24.60 6.38 17.67
CA ALA A 474 23.18 6.15 17.99
C ALA A 474 22.48 5.29 16.94
N LEU A 475 22.68 5.59 15.65
CA LEU A 475 22.07 4.87 14.53
C LEU A 475 22.60 3.45 14.41
N ARG A 476 23.89 3.26 14.62
CA ARG A 476 24.53 1.94 14.66
C ARG A 476 23.99 1.09 15.81
N SER A 477 23.76 1.70 16.97
CA SER A 477 23.15 1.03 18.14
C SER A 477 21.70 0.65 17.86
N LEU A 478 20.95 1.53 17.19
CA LEU A 478 19.58 1.29 16.73
C LEU A 478 19.51 0.11 15.76
N LEU A 479 20.39 0.06 14.74
CA LEU A 479 20.48 -1.08 13.81
C LEU A 479 20.73 -2.41 14.54
N ARG A 480 21.57 -2.38 15.59
CA ARG A 480 21.88 -3.55 16.43
C ARG A 480 20.85 -3.85 17.51
N ARG A 481 19.80 -3.04 17.65
CA ARG A 481 18.78 -3.13 18.71
C ARG A 481 19.38 -3.10 20.12
N GLU A 482 20.44 -2.32 20.31
CA GLU A 482 21.07 -2.16 21.62
C GLU A 482 20.16 -1.39 22.58
N LEU A 483 20.26 -1.73 23.86
CA LEU A 483 19.54 -1.02 24.93
C LEU A 483 20.00 0.44 25.05
N PRO A 484 19.13 1.36 25.49
CA PRO A 484 19.47 2.76 25.67
C PRO A 484 20.68 2.94 26.60
N ARG A 485 21.72 3.64 26.12
CA ARG A 485 22.84 4.08 26.96
C ARG A 485 22.50 5.39 27.64
N VAL A 486 22.34 5.32 28.96
CA VAL A 486 22.06 6.45 29.84
C VAL A 486 23.22 6.59 30.82
N ALA A 487 23.93 7.71 30.78
CA ALA A 487 25.02 7.98 31.69
C ALA A 487 24.53 7.92 33.15
N GLY A 488 25.24 7.16 33.99
CA GLY A 488 24.88 6.95 35.39
C GLY A 488 23.91 5.78 35.65
N LEU A 489 23.41 5.10 34.63
CA LEU A 489 22.67 3.84 34.77
C LEU A 489 23.50 2.66 34.24
N ALA A 490 23.43 1.52 34.92
CA ALA A 490 24.07 0.30 34.44
C ALA A 490 23.33 -0.20 33.18
N PRO A 491 24.05 -0.69 32.15
CA PRO A 491 23.41 -1.27 30.96
C PRO A 491 22.37 -2.33 31.31
N GLY A 492 21.18 -2.26 30.71
CA GLY A 492 20.08 -3.18 30.99
C GLY A 492 19.27 -2.90 32.25
N SER A 493 19.54 -1.80 32.96
CA SER A 493 18.68 -1.37 34.06
C SER A 493 17.30 -0.97 33.54
N ALA A 494 16.24 -1.40 34.24
CA ALA A 494 14.90 -0.93 33.96
C ALA A 494 14.80 0.59 34.13
N LEU A 495 14.26 1.28 33.14
CA LEU A 495 14.00 2.71 33.21
C LEU A 495 12.76 2.96 34.08
N PRO A 496 12.77 3.96 34.98
CA PRO A 496 11.58 4.38 35.71
C PRO A 496 10.44 4.74 34.75
N GLN A 497 9.29 4.11 34.95
CA GLN A 497 8.07 4.31 34.16
C GLN A 497 7.16 5.34 34.85
N ASP A 498 6.32 6.04 34.08
CA ASP A 498 5.33 7.02 34.55
C ASP A 498 5.88 8.13 35.48
N ASP A 499 7.18 8.44 35.41
CA ASP A 499 7.85 9.50 36.17
C ASP A 499 8.48 10.54 35.22
N LEU A 500 7.89 11.74 35.18
CA LEU A 500 8.34 12.84 34.33
C LEU A 500 9.76 13.32 34.69
N ASP A 501 10.09 13.39 35.98
CA ASP A 501 11.39 13.88 36.42
C ASP A 501 12.49 12.85 36.14
N ALA A 502 12.17 11.56 36.26
CA ALA A 502 13.04 10.50 35.78
C ALA A 502 13.24 10.57 34.26
N ALA A 503 12.17 10.74 33.48
CA ALA A 503 12.26 10.88 32.02
C ALA A 503 13.14 12.08 31.61
N ARG A 504 13.03 13.22 32.32
CA ARG A 504 13.91 14.39 32.15
C ARG A 504 15.38 14.06 32.41
N ARG A 505 15.68 13.36 33.52
CA ARG A 505 17.05 12.93 33.84
C ARG A 505 17.62 11.96 32.79
N ILE A 506 16.80 11.02 32.32
CA ILE A 506 17.17 10.03 31.30
C ILE A 506 17.54 10.73 30.00
N VAL A 507 16.64 11.58 29.47
CA VAL A 507 16.87 12.22 28.17
C VAL A 507 18.07 13.17 28.21
N ALA A 508 18.31 13.85 29.34
CA ALA A 508 19.49 14.69 29.53
C ALA A 508 20.79 13.86 29.59
N SER A 509 20.72 12.59 29.96
CA SER A 509 21.89 11.72 30.19
C SER A 509 22.12 10.70 29.06
N LEU A 510 21.38 10.78 27.95
CA LEU A 510 21.60 9.91 26.78
C LEU A 510 22.99 10.15 26.17
N ASP A 511 23.76 9.06 25.98
CA ASP A 511 25.08 9.12 25.33
C ASP A 511 25.09 8.35 24.01
N ARG A 512 24.98 9.12 22.92
CA ARG A 512 25.01 8.64 21.53
C ARG A 512 24.07 7.44 21.36
N SER A 513 22.83 7.60 21.81
CA SER A 513 21.87 6.50 21.95
C SER A 513 20.46 6.92 21.56
N THR A 514 19.58 5.93 21.44
CA THR A 514 18.15 6.10 21.18
C THR A 514 17.34 5.81 22.43
N LEU A 515 16.31 6.61 22.71
CA LEU A 515 15.28 6.36 23.70
C LEU A 515 13.93 6.18 23.00
N VAL A 516 13.23 5.10 23.29
CA VAL A 516 11.87 4.86 22.80
C VAL A 516 10.86 5.30 23.86
N VAL A 517 9.83 6.03 23.43
CA VAL A 517 8.62 6.28 24.21
C VAL A 517 7.44 5.72 23.43
N GLN A 518 6.96 4.57 23.85
CA GLN A 518 5.70 4.03 23.34
C GLN A 518 4.56 4.64 24.13
N GLY A 519 3.69 5.37 23.45
CA GLY A 519 2.48 5.89 24.07
C GLY A 519 1.22 5.43 23.35
N PRO A 520 0.41 4.59 24.00
CA PRO A 520 -0.92 4.23 23.52
C PRO A 520 -1.85 5.44 23.27
N PRO A 521 -3.04 5.24 22.66
CA PRO A 521 -4.02 6.30 22.44
C PRO A 521 -4.40 7.04 23.73
N GLY A 522 -4.30 8.37 23.70
CA GLY A 522 -4.66 9.22 24.83
C GLY A 522 -3.68 9.18 26.03
N SER A 523 -2.52 8.54 25.92
CA SER A 523 -1.57 8.42 27.04
C SER A 523 -0.65 9.63 27.26
N GLY A 524 -0.76 10.66 26.41
CA GLY A 524 -0.01 11.91 26.58
C GLY A 524 1.40 11.91 25.99
N LYS A 525 1.63 11.20 24.87
CA LYS A 525 2.89 11.26 24.11
C LYS A 525 3.38 12.68 23.85
N THR A 526 2.53 13.52 23.25
CA THR A 526 2.84 14.92 22.94
C THR A 526 3.13 15.73 24.21
N TYR A 527 2.37 15.48 25.29
CA TYR A 527 2.60 16.11 26.60
C TYR A 527 3.98 15.79 27.16
N LEU A 528 4.38 14.51 27.17
CA LEU A 528 5.71 14.11 27.64
C LEU A 528 6.79 14.67 26.71
N GLY A 529 6.66 14.48 25.39
CA GLY A 529 7.61 14.95 24.38
C GLY A 529 7.93 16.43 24.52
N ALA A 530 6.92 17.28 24.60
CA ALA A 530 7.10 18.72 24.75
C ALA A 530 7.88 19.10 26.02
N ARG A 531 7.61 18.43 27.14
CA ARG A 531 8.29 18.69 28.42
C ARG A 531 9.74 18.22 28.41
N LEU A 532 10.06 17.15 27.69
CA LEU A 532 11.43 16.70 27.47
C LEU A 532 12.19 17.67 26.56
N ILE A 533 11.55 18.16 25.49
CA ILE A 533 12.12 19.16 24.59
C ILE A 533 12.44 20.46 25.34
N VAL A 534 11.45 21.03 26.06
CA VAL A 534 11.65 22.27 26.84
C VAL A 534 12.70 22.09 27.93
N HIS A 535 12.77 20.93 28.57
CA HIS A 535 13.81 20.62 29.55
C HIS A 535 15.21 20.67 28.92
N LEU A 536 15.42 20.05 27.76
CA LEU A 536 16.71 20.07 27.06
C LEU A 536 17.07 21.48 26.57
N ILE A 537 16.11 22.23 26.05
CA ILE A 537 16.29 23.64 25.65
C ILE A 537 16.72 24.48 26.86
N GLY A 538 16.10 24.25 28.04
CA GLY A 538 16.48 24.93 29.29
C GLY A 538 17.91 24.60 29.75
N LEU A 539 18.48 23.48 29.31
CA LEU A 539 19.89 23.12 29.51
C LEU A 539 20.82 23.69 28.43
N GLY A 540 20.30 24.51 27.51
CA GLY A 540 21.05 25.09 26.39
C GLY A 540 21.33 24.12 25.24
N ARG A 541 20.65 22.97 25.19
CA ARG A 541 20.84 21.97 24.13
C ARG A 541 20.01 22.29 22.91
N ARG A 542 20.56 22.00 21.73
CA ARG A 542 19.86 22.17 20.45
C ARG A 542 19.07 20.91 20.12
N VAL A 543 17.78 21.10 19.82
CA VAL A 543 16.82 20.01 19.63
C VAL A 543 16.25 20.03 18.21
N GLY A 544 16.23 18.87 17.57
CA GLY A 544 15.51 18.65 16.32
C GLY A 544 14.12 18.08 16.58
N VAL A 545 13.10 18.48 15.82
CA VAL A 545 11.75 17.92 15.84
C VAL A 545 11.33 17.48 14.44
N ALA A 546 11.06 16.19 14.28
CA ALA A 546 10.64 15.58 13.03
C ALA A 546 9.38 14.73 13.19
N SER A 547 8.64 14.54 12.09
CA SER A 547 7.53 13.58 11.98
C SER A 547 7.24 13.29 10.50
N THR A 548 6.33 12.36 10.22
CA THR A 548 5.85 12.00 8.87
C THR A 548 5.04 13.11 8.21
N SER A 549 4.43 14.01 8.99
CA SER A 549 3.59 15.10 8.47
C SER A 549 3.84 16.44 9.17
N HIS A 550 3.65 17.53 8.42
CA HIS A 550 3.72 18.88 8.99
C HIS A 550 2.68 19.13 10.09
N LYS A 551 1.50 18.51 10.01
CA LYS A 551 0.46 18.64 11.02
C LYS A 551 0.88 18.04 12.36
N ALA A 552 1.53 16.87 12.34
CA ALA A 552 2.09 16.26 13.55
C ALA A 552 3.19 17.14 14.17
N ILE A 553 4.08 17.69 13.34
CA ILE A 553 5.09 18.67 13.78
C ILE A 553 4.40 19.88 14.46
N HIS A 554 3.40 20.49 13.81
CA HIS A 554 2.66 21.63 14.37
C HIS A 554 2.06 21.32 15.75
N ASN A 555 1.38 20.19 15.89
CA ASN A 555 0.77 19.78 17.16
C ASN A 555 1.80 19.67 18.30
N LEU A 556 2.98 19.13 18.02
CA LEU A 556 4.05 19.03 19.01
C LEU A 556 4.66 20.41 19.32
N LEU A 557 4.86 21.26 18.30
CA LEU A 557 5.38 22.62 18.50
C LEU A 557 4.43 23.49 19.33
N ASP A 558 3.12 23.39 19.10
CA ASP A 558 2.11 24.13 19.88
C ASP A 558 2.20 23.78 21.37
N GLU A 559 2.37 22.50 21.68
CA GLU A 559 2.53 22.02 23.05
C GLU A 559 3.90 22.41 23.63
N VAL A 560 4.98 22.38 22.84
CA VAL A 560 6.32 22.86 23.23
C VAL A 560 6.26 24.33 23.62
N GLU A 561 5.68 25.19 22.79
CA GLU A 561 5.57 26.62 23.09
C GLU A 561 4.71 26.87 24.33
N ARG A 562 3.60 26.13 24.48
CA ARG A 562 2.75 26.23 25.67
C ARG A 562 3.52 25.90 26.95
N VAL A 563 4.30 24.82 26.93
CA VAL A 563 5.13 24.40 28.07
C VAL A 563 6.26 25.41 28.31
N ALA A 564 6.93 25.89 27.27
CA ALA A 564 7.99 26.90 27.38
C ALA A 564 7.50 28.19 28.04
N ARG A 565 6.30 28.68 27.69
CA ARG A 565 5.68 29.84 28.37
C ARG A 565 5.37 29.54 29.84
N ALA A 566 4.83 28.36 30.12
CA ALA A 566 4.47 27.95 31.48
C ALA A 566 5.69 27.80 32.39
N GLU A 567 6.79 27.24 31.88
CA GLU A 567 8.05 27.02 32.61
C GLU A 567 9.00 28.22 32.52
N ARG A 568 8.63 29.28 31.78
CA ARG A 568 9.42 30.51 31.56
C ARG A 568 10.80 30.22 30.95
N VAL A 569 10.85 29.34 29.95
CA VAL A 569 12.05 28.99 29.19
C VAL A 569 11.94 29.61 27.79
N PRO A 570 12.43 30.85 27.57
CA PRO A 570 12.40 31.45 26.24
C PRO A 570 13.42 30.77 25.32
N PHE A 571 13.08 30.61 24.05
CA PHE A 571 13.97 30.10 23.02
C PHE A 571 13.62 30.68 21.65
N ARG A 572 14.51 30.52 20.68
CA ARG A 572 14.21 30.75 19.26
C ARG A 572 14.27 29.42 18.52
N GLY A 573 13.31 29.20 17.63
CA GLY A 573 13.27 28.01 16.78
C GLY A 573 12.91 28.31 15.35
N LEU A 574 13.30 27.41 14.45
CA LEU A 574 13.02 27.49 13.01
C LEU A 574 12.23 26.27 12.55
N LYS A 575 11.25 26.48 11.67
CA LYS A 575 10.50 25.41 11.00
C LYS A 575 10.63 25.52 9.48
N LYS A 576 10.96 24.40 8.82
CA LYS A 576 10.93 24.28 7.36
C LYS A 576 9.55 23.84 6.83
N GLY A 577 9.14 24.35 5.67
CA GLY A 577 7.95 23.92 4.93
C GLY A 577 6.70 24.73 5.27
N SER A 578 5.56 24.07 5.54
CA SER A 578 4.28 24.75 5.78
C SER A 578 4.35 25.91 6.78
N ARG A 579 3.62 26.99 6.52
CA ARG A 579 3.56 28.14 7.43
C ARG A 579 3.11 27.69 8.83
N TYR A 580 3.84 28.13 9.84
CA TYR A 580 3.58 27.99 11.27
C TYR A 580 3.67 29.38 11.91
N ASP A 581 2.69 29.71 12.74
CA ASP A 581 2.57 31.01 13.40
C ASP A 581 2.73 30.81 14.90
N GLY A 582 3.99 30.77 15.34
CA GLY A 582 4.39 30.54 16.73
C GLY A 582 4.99 31.79 17.37
N ALA A 583 5.00 31.81 18.71
CA ALA A 583 5.63 32.89 19.48
C ALA A 583 7.15 32.72 19.61
N TYR A 584 7.65 31.48 19.53
CA TYR A 584 9.07 31.15 19.66
C TYR A 584 9.64 30.51 18.38
N VAL A 585 8.78 29.90 17.56
CA VAL A 585 9.20 29.22 16.33
C VAL A 585 8.70 29.98 15.10
N GLU A 586 9.62 30.37 14.24
CA GLU A 586 9.33 31.02 12.97
C GLU A 586 9.47 30.04 11.78
N THR A 587 8.69 30.28 10.73
CA THR A 587 8.85 29.52 9.48
C THR A 587 9.94 30.17 8.63
N SER A 588 10.92 29.37 8.20
CA SER A 588 11.97 29.83 7.29
C SER A 588 12.11 28.88 6.10
N ASP A 589 12.31 29.47 4.93
CA ASP A 589 12.69 28.73 3.73
C ASP A 589 14.18 28.78 3.43
N ASP A 590 14.93 29.61 4.15
CA ASP A 590 16.39 29.71 4.03
C ASP A 590 17.04 28.43 4.54
N GLN A 591 17.72 27.72 3.65
CA GLN A 591 18.33 26.43 3.96
C GLN A 591 19.54 26.57 4.88
N THR A 592 20.35 27.63 4.69
CA THR A 592 21.58 27.82 5.47
C THR A 592 21.28 28.15 6.93
N ALA A 593 20.14 28.78 7.20
CA ALA A 593 19.67 29.04 8.56
C ALA A 593 19.41 27.75 9.37
N PHE A 594 19.21 26.60 8.72
CA PHE A 594 19.05 25.31 9.42
C PHE A 594 20.36 24.55 9.60
N SER A 595 21.25 24.56 8.62
CA SER A 595 22.55 23.87 8.68
C SER A 595 23.61 24.63 9.48
N ALA A 596 23.56 25.96 9.46
CA ALA A 596 24.40 26.84 10.25
C ALA A 596 23.53 27.84 11.06
N PRO A 597 22.75 27.35 12.04
CA PRO A 597 21.83 28.19 12.79
C PRO A 597 22.56 29.20 13.67
N GLU A 598 22.06 30.44 13.70
CA GLU A 598 22.57 31.51 14.56
C GLU A 598 22.58 31.12 16.05
N ASP A 599 23.47 31.75 16.81
CA ASP A 599 23.52 31.58 18.26
C ASP A 599 22.17 31.92 18.91
N GLY A 600 21.66 31.00 19.74
CA GLY A 600 20.36 31.11 20.40
C GLY A 600 19.19 30.44 19.66
N VAL A 601 19.38 29.97 18.42
CA VAL A 601 18.42 29.05 17.77
C VAL A 601 18.63 27.64 18.35
N LEU A 602 17.69 27.22 19.20
CA LEU A 602 17.76 25.98 19.98
C LEU A 602 16.78 24.91 19.51
N LEU A 603 15.83 25.24 18.63
CA LEU A 603 14.89 24.27 18.07
C LEU A 603 14.88 24.34 16.55
N LEU A 604 15.05 23.21 15.88
CA LEU A 604 14.89 23.07 14.43
C LEU A 604 13.79 22.05 14.15
N ALA A 605 12.85 22.37 13.27
CA ALA A 605 11.71 21.52 12.96
C ALA A 605 11.53 21.32 11.44
N GLY A 606 11.30 20.07 11.03
CA GLY A 606 11.15 19.72 9.63
C GLY A 606 10.84 18.24 9.43
N THR A 607 10.58 17.84 8.19
CA THR A 607 10.42 16.42 7.84
C THR A 607 11.78 15.77 7.60
N ALA A 608 11.80 14.46 7.31
CA ALA A 608 13.03 13.74 6.96
C ALA A 608 13.82 14.40 5.81
N TRP A 609 13.16 15.12 4.88
CA TRP A 609 13.81 15.87 3.80
C TRP A 609 14.75 16.97 4.28
N LEU A 610 14.46 17.62 5.41
CA LEU A 610 15.36 18.59 6.02
C LEU A 610 16.55 17.85 6.63
N PHE A 611 16.28 16.99 7.60
CA PHE A 611 17.32 16.41 8.45
C PHE A 611 18.22 15.39 7.76
N SER A 612 17.82 14.83 6.62
CA SER A 612 18.67 13.89 5.85
C SER A 612 19.72 14.57 4.98
N ARG A 613 19.69 15.90 4.86
CA ARG A 613 20.69 16.62 4.06
C ARG A 613 22.07 16.53 4.71
N GLU A 614 23.11 16.55 3.89
CA GLU A 614 24.48 16.45 4.38
C GLU A 614 24.91 17.65 5.23
N ASP A 615 24.51 18.86 4.84
CA ASP A 615 24.83 20.09 5.58
C ASP A 615 24.17 20.17 6.96
N MET A 616 23.10 19.40 7.22
CA MET A 616 22.49 19.35 8.55
C MET A 616 23.37 18.68 9.60
N GLU A 617 24.41 17.94 9.21
CA GLU A 617 25.38 17.41 10.18
C GLU A 617 26.17 18.53 10.89
N GLU A 618 26.26 19.71 10.27
CA GLU A 618 26.92 20.90 10.84
C GLU A 618 26.00 21.64 11.84
N ALA A 619 24.70 21.34 11.85
CA ALA A 619 23.73 22.05 12.69
C ALA A 619 23.93 21.81 14.19
N GLY A 620 24.71 20.80 14.60
CA GLY A 620 25.03 20.51 15.99
C GLY A 620 23.80 20.13 16.82
N ILE A 621 22.92 19.27 16.29
CA ILE A 621 21.72 18.82 17.00
C ILE A 621 22.10 17.78 18.06
N ASP A 622 21.84 18.09 19.33
CA ASP A 622 22.12 17.18 20.45
C ASP A 622 21.15 16.00 20.46
N THR A 623 19.86 16.28 20.26
CA THR A 623 18.79 15.27 20.31
C THR A 623 17.75 15.54 19.24
N LEU A 624 17.45 14.54 18.40
CA LEU A 624 16.35 14.56 17.45
C LEU A 624 15.14 13.82 18.04
N PHE A 625 14.02 14.52 18.18
CA PHE A 625 12.72 13.95 18.51
C PHE A 625 11.99 13.60 17.22
N VAL A 626 11.55 12.36 17.12
CA VAL A 626 10.73 11.87 16.01
C VAL A 626 9.35 11.52 16.56
N ASP A 627 8.34 12.33 16.25
CA ASP A 627 6.95 12.07 16.61
C ASP A 627 6.26 11.21 15.56
N GLU A 628 5.26 10.44 15.98
CA GLU A 628 4.62 9.39 15.20
C GLU A 628 5.62 8.37 14.62
N ALA A 629 6.65 8.02 15.41
CA ALA A 629 7.73 7.12 15.00
C ALA A 629 7.25 5.70 14.62
N GLY A 630 6.04 5.29 15.03
CA GLY A 630 5.42 4.03 14.57
C GLY A 630 5.05 4.04 13.07
N GLN A 631 4.99 5.22 12.45
CA GLN A 631 4.73 5.42 11.02
C GLN A 631 5.99 5.77 10.23
N VAL A 632 7.12 5.93 10.90
CA VAL A 632 8.39 6.30 10.28
C VAL A 632 9.16 5.03 9.94
N SER A 633 9.52 4.86 8.67
CA SER A 633 10.35 3.74 8.23
C SER A 633 11.69 3.73 8.95
N LEU A 634 12.24 2.54 9.20
CA LEU A 634 13.60 2.43 9.73
C LEU A 634 14.60 3.21 8.86
N ALA A 635 14.44 3.17 7.53
CA ALA A 635 15.26 3.89 6.57
C ALA A 635 15.20 5.41 6.77
N ASP A 636 14.01 5.99 6.90
CA ASP A 636 13.85 7.44 7.10
C ASP A 636 14.34 7.87 8.48
N ALA A 637 14.10 7.07 9.52
CA ALA A 637 14.61 7.35 10.87
C ALA A 637 16.14 7.39 10.92
N LEU A 638 16.81 6.46 10.23
CA LEU A 638 18.27 6.44 10.11
C LEU A 638 18.76 7.61 9.27
N ALA A 639 18.11 7.90 8.13
CA ALA A 639 18.50 9.00 7.25
C ALA A 639 18.45 10.36 7.98
N MET A 640 17.32 10.68 8.62
CA MET A 640 17.18 11.94 9.37
C MET A 640 18.00 11.95 10.66
N GLY A 641 18.30 10.79 11.23
CA GLY A 641 19.12 10.70 12.43
C GLY A 641 20.60 10.99 12.21
N THR A 642 21.08 11.08 10.95
CA THR A 642 22.50 11.36 10.65
C THR A 642 22.97 12.72 11.16
N CYS A 643 22.07 13.68 11.33
CA CYS A 643 22.37 15.02 11.81
C CYS A 643 22.42 15.16 13.35
N ALA A 644 22.12 14.10 14.11
CA ALA A 644 21.89 14.19 15.55
C ALA A 644 22.73 13.23 16.37
N ARG A 645 23.11 13.67 17.58
CA ARG A 645 23.88 12.82 18.52
C ARG A 645 23.00 11.76 19.18
N ASN A 646 21.79 12.11 19.61
CA ASN A 646 20.83 11.22 20.25
C ASN A 646 19.48 11.24 19.54
N LEU A 647 18.69 10.16 19.69
CA LEU A 647 17.34 10.08 19.15
C LEU A 647 16.33 9.82 20.27
N VAL A 648 15.17 10.47 20.20
CA VAL A 648 13.99 10.15 21.01
C VAL A 648 12.84 9.83 20.06
N LEU A 649 12.36 8.59 20.10
CA LEU A 649 11.31 8.10 19.22
C LEU A 649 9.99 8.07 19.99
N LEU A 650 9.09 8.98 19.66
CA LEU A 650 7.75 9.07 20.24
C LEU A 650 6.76 8.44 19.27
N GLY A 651 6.01 7.43 19.68
CA GLY A 651 5.02 6.84 18.79
C GLY A 651 4.34 5.62 19.36
N ASP A 652 3.67 4.89 18.48
CA ASP A 652 2.95 3.67 18.84
C ASP A 652 2.84 2.74 17.61
N PRO A 653 3.56 1.61 17.58
CA PRO A 653 3.50 0.67 16.47
C PRO A 653 2.22 -0.18 16.46
N GLN A 654 1.42 -0.13 17.54
CA GLN A 654 0.11 -0.79 17.60
C GLN A 654 -0.99 0.06 16.96
N GLN A 655 -0.71 1.33 16.62
CA GLN A 655 -1.58 2.19 15.80
C GLN A 655 -1.28 1.99 14.32
N LEU A 656 -1.77 2.87 13.43
CA LEU A 656 -1.60 2.69 11.98
C LEU A 656 -0.14 2.45 11.61
N ALA A 657 0.12 1.29 11.01
CA ALA A 657 1.43 0.92 10.51
C ALA A 657 1.86 1.83 9.35
N GLN A 658 3.16 1.85 9.09
CA GLN A 658 3.69 2.51 7.90
C GLN A 658 3.06 1.89 6.63
N VAL A 659 2.63 2.74 5.70
CA VAL A 659 2.21 2.30 4.37
C VAL A 659 3.44 2.18 3.48
N SER A 660 3.97 0.96 3.33
CA SER A 660 4.98 0.63 2.30
C SER A 660 4.28 0.38 0.96
N GLN A 661 4.81 0.92 -0.13
CA GLN A 661 4.39 0.55 -1.49
C GLN A 661 5.29 -0.54 -2.08
N GLY A 662 6.57 -0.54 -1.70
CA GLY A 662 7.60 -1.46 -2.14
C GLY A 662 7.57 -2.81 -1.43
N THR A 663 8.14 -3.81 -2.08
CA THR A 663 8.49 -5.08 -1.45
C THR A 663 9.92 -4.97 -0.94
N HIS A 664 10.17 -5.41 0.29
CA HIS A 664 11.47 -5.32 0.93
C HIS A 664 11.87 -6.65 1.56
N PRO A 665 13.18 -6.88 1.75
CA PRO A 665 13.63 -8.01 2.55
C PRO A 665 13.13 -7.94 3.99
N ARG A 666 13.05 -9.10 4.63
CA ARG A 666 12.53 -9.25 6.00
C ARG A 666 13.20 -8.26 6.97
N GLY A 667 12.39 -7.54 7.74
CA GLY A 667 12.84 -6.54 8.73
C GLY A 667 13.21 -5.17 8.15
N VAL A 668 13.40 -5.04 6.84
CA VAL A 668 13.78 -3.78 6.18
C VAL A 668 12.58 -2.85 6.00
N GLY A 669 11.40 -3.42 5.73
CA GLY A 669 10.13 -2.70 5.60
C GLY A 669 9.45 -2.31 6.91
N ALA A 670 10.11 -2.55 8.05
CA ALA A 670 9.56 -2.22 9.36
C ALA A 670 9.68 -0.71 9.67
N SER A 671 8.73 -0.20 10.46
CA SER A 671 8.93 1.08 11.12
C SER A 671 10.08 1.00 12.13
N VAL A 672 10.63 2.16 12.50
CA VAL A 672 11.71 2.22 13.47
C VAL A 672 11.31 1.64 14.84
N LEU A 673 10.02 1.76 15.24
CA LEU A 673 9.53 1.20 16.50
C LEU A 673 9.31 -0.32 16.41
N GLU A 674 8.75 -0.83 15.32
CA GLU A 674 8.60 -2.28 15.12
C GLU A 674 9.96 -2.98 15.12
N HIS A 675 10.98 -2.39 14.50
CA HIS A 675 12.35 -2.92 14.53
C HIS A 675 12.92 -3.03 15.95
N LEU A 676 12.60 -2.09 16.84
CA LEU A 676 13.12 -2.08 18.21
C LEU A 676 12.35 -2.98 19.18
N LEU A 677 11.05 -3.17 18.93
CA LEU A 677 10.19 -4.08 19.69
C LEU A 677 10.41 -5.55 19.37
N ASP A 678 10.88 -5.87 18.15
CA ASP A 678 11.28 -7.22 17.76
C ASP A 678 10.19 -8.29 17.97
N GLY A 679 8.95 -7.92 17.66
CA GLY A 679 7.78 -8.80 17.78
C GLY A 679 7.00 -8.66 19.08
N GLU A 680 7.51 -7.94 20.09
CA GLU A 680 6.75 -7.56 21.28
C GLU A 680 5.68 -6.50 20.95
N GLU A 681 4.55 -6.51 21.67
CA GLU A 681 3.50 -5.52 21.44
C GLU A 681 3.76 -4.23 22.21
N THR A 682 4.36 -4.37 23.39
CA THR A 682 4.68 -3.28 24.32
C THR A 682 6.16 -3.21 24.66
N ILE A 683 6.69 -1.99 24.79
CA ILE A 683 8.11 -1.77 25.05
C ILE A 683 8.47 -2.25 26.47
N PRO A 684 9.50 -3.09 26.62
CA PRO A 684 10.02 -3.47 27.93
C PRO A 684 10.69 -2.28 28.65
N PRO A 685 10.63 -2.22 29.99
CA PRO A 685 11.19 -1.12 30.78
C PRO A 685 12.69 -0.86 30.57
N GLU A 686 13.47 -1.89 30.24
CA GLU A 686 14.91 -1.78 29.94
C GLU A 686 15.20 -1.25 28.54
N ARG A 687 14.20 -1.24 27.64
CA ARG A 687 14.32 -0.74 26.25
C ARG A 687 13.78 0.67 26.06
N GLY A 688 12.81 1.09 26.88
CA GLY A 688 12.19 2.39 26.74
C GLY A 688 11.14 2.70 27.80
N LEU A 689 10.36 3.74 27.52
CA LEU A 689 9.25 4.21 28.36
C LEU A 689 7.92 3.79 27.73
N PHE A 690 7.09 3.10 28.48
CA PHE A 690 5.71 2.78 28.15
C PHE A 690 4.76 3.67 28.95
N LEU A 691 3.91 4.43 28.28
CA LEU A 691 2.93 5.30 28.94
C LEU A 691 1.65 4.51 29.23
N GLY A 692 1.60 3.86 30.40
CA GLY A 692 0.54 2.90 30.75
C GLY A 692 -0.82 3.50 31.11
N VAL A 693 -0.93 4.83 31.21
CA VAL A 693 -2.17 5.51 31.61
C VAL A 693 -2.76 6.32 30.45
N THR A 694 -3.99 6.00 30.02
CA THR A 694 -4.76 6.81 29.07
C THR A 694 -5.65 7.82 29.78
N TRP A 695 -5.71 9.03 29.23
CA TRP A 695 -6.48 10.16 29.74
C TRP A 695 -7.75 10.44 28.94
N ARG A 696 -8.10 9.52 28.03
CA ARG A 696 -9.20 9.63 27.06
C ARG A 696 -10.33 8.64 27.33
N MET A 697 -9.99 7.35 27.43
CA MET A 697 -10.97 6.26 27.33
C MET A 697 -11.58 5.92 28.70
N HIS A 698 -12.89 5.69 28.74
CA HIS A 698 -13.55 5.08 29.89
C HIS A 698 -12.98 3.65 30.09
N PRO A 699 -12.86 3.13 31.34
CA PRO A 699 -12.36 1.79 31.61
C PRO A 699 -13.00 0.70 30.74
N ASP A 700 -14.30 0.87 30.46
CA ASP A 700 -15.09 -0.05 29.63
C ASP A 700 -14.68 -0.13 28.17
N VAL A 701 -14.09 0.92 27.60
CA VAL A 701 -13.53 0.90 26.25
C VAL A 701 -12.06 0.48 26.33
N CYS A 702 -11.34 1.01 27.32
CA CYS A 702 -9.92 0.78 27.53
C CYS A 702 -9.58 -0.69 27.75
N GLY A 703 -10.41 -1.45 28.48
CA GLY A 703 -10.16 -2.87 28.75
C GLY A 703 -9.95 -3.70 27.50
N PHE A 704 -10.84 -3.57 26.51
CA PHE A 704 -10.71 -4.28 25.23
C PHE A 704 -9.46 -3.84 24.45
N VAL A 705 -9.22 -2.52 24.36
CA VAL A 705 -8.06 -1.98 23.65
C VAL A 705 -6.75 -2.45 24.31
N SER A 706 -6.70 -2.48 25.64
CA SER A 706 -5.57 -2.93 26.44
C SER A 706 -5.29 -4.42 26.24
N GLU A 707 -6.32 -5.27 26.33
CA GLU A 707 -6.22 -6.71 26.10
C GLU A 707 -5.74 -7.04 24.68
N ILE A 708 -6.39 -6.44 23.68
CA ILE A 708 -6.13 -6.78 22.29
C ILE A 708 -4.82 -6.19 21.78
N SER A 709 -4.41 -4.99 22.25
CA SER A 709 -3.33 -4.24 21.62
C SER A 709 -2.09 -3.96 22.48
N TYR A 710 -2.18 -4.12 23.81
CA TYR A 710 -1.13 -3.67 24.73
C TYR A 710 -0.89 -4.62 25.89
N GLU A 711 -1.09 -5.93 25.70
CA GLU A 711 -0.82 -6.97 26.71
C GLU A 711 -1.49 -6.72 28.08
N GLY A 712 -2.61 -6.00 28.11
CA GLY A 712 -3.28 -5.61 29.36
C GLY A 712 -2.58 -4.51 30.18
N ARG A 713 -1.49 -3.91 29.68
CA ARG A 713 -0.68 -2.89 30.38
C ARG A 713 -1.26 -1.47 30.32
N LEU A 714 -2.27 -1.23 29.49
CA LEU A 714 -2.93 0.08 29.36
C LEU A 714 -4.13 0.19 30.32
N HIS A 715 -4.21 1.30 31.05
CA HIS A 715 -5.27 1.56 32.03
C HIS A 715 -5.82 2.98 31.90
N SER A 716 -7.09 3.18 32.22
CA SER A 716 -7.70 4.51 32.25
C SER A 716 -7.30 5.29 33.50
N ALA A 717 -7.01 6.58 33.35
CA ALA A 717 -6.89 7.50 34.48
C ALA A 717 -8.20 7.50 35.29
N GLU A 718 -8.11 7.66 36.61
CA GLU A 718 -9.28 7.59 37.50
C GLU A 718 -10.42 8.53 37.08
N ARG A 719 -10.09 9.74 36.63
CA ARG A 719 -11.09 10.73 36.15
C ARG A 719 -11.93 10.22 34.97
N CYS A 720 -11.38 9.33 34.15
CA CYS A 720 -12.09 8.78 32.99
C CYS A 720 -13.16 7.75 33.39
N SER A 721 -13.23 7.30 34.65
CA SER A 721 -14.37 6.52 35.14
C SER A 721 -15.64 7.34 35.33
N ARG A 722 -15.53 8.68 35.38
CA ARG A 722 -16.66 9.60 35.57
C ARG A 722 -17.42 9.90 34.30
N GLN A 723 -16.78 9.68 33.15
CA GLN A 723 -17.39 9.99 31.86
C GLN A 723 -18.40 8.90 31.47
N GLY A 724 -19.49 9.29 30.85
CA GLY A 724 -20.54 8.34 30.49
C GLY A 724 -21.59 8.95 29.60
N THR A 725 -22.46 8.10 29.06
CA THR A 725 -23.65 8.54 28.31
C THR A 725 -24.90 7.98 28.98
N SER A 726 -26.06 8.58 28.71
CA SER A 726 -27.36 8.01 29.11
C SER A 726 -27.65 6.62 28.51
N PHE A 727 -26.82 6.16 27.58
CA PHE A 727 -26.92 4.86 26.91
C PHE A 727 -25.85 3.86 27.42
N GLY A 728 -25.15 4.23 28.50
CA GLY A 728 -24.07 3.46 29.10
C GLY A 728 -22.71 3.72 28.44
N THR A 729 -21.80 2.80 28.69
CA THR A 729 -20.38 2.85 28.30
C THR A 729 -19.93 1.52 27.68
N GLY A 730 -18.75 1.53 27.05
CA GLY A 730 -18.08 0.34 26.54
C GLY A 730 -18.32 0.07 25.06
N LEU A 731 -18.43 -1.22 24.72
CA LEU A 731 -18.53 -1.69 23.35
C LEU A 731 -19.96 -2.10 23.00
N ARG A 732 -20.37 -1.88 21.75
CA ARG A 732 -21.65 -2.34 21.19
C ARG A 732 -21.42 -2.92 19.79
N PHE A 733 -22.11 -4.00 19.48
CA PHE A 733 -22.13 -4.57 18.13
C PHE A 733 -23.52 -4.35 17.51
N LEU A 734 -23.54 -3.76 16.31
CA LEU A 734 -24.73 -3.48 15.54
C LEU A 734 -24.67 -4.28 14.22
N PRO A 735 -25.23 -5.51 14.20
CA PRO A 735 -25.22 -6.34 13.01
C PRO A 735 -26.13 -5.75 11.92
N VAL A 736 -25.67 -5.77 10.66
CA VAL A 736 -26.46 -5.35 9.49
C VAL A 736 -26.37 -6.39 8.39
N GLU A 737 -27.50 -6.94 7.97
CA GLU A 737 -27.54 -7.91 6.87
C GLU A 737 -27.51 -7.20 5.51
N HIS A 738 -26.47 -7.43 4.72
CA HIS A 738 -26.34 -6.93 3.34
C HIS A 738 -25.42 -7.83 2.51
N GLY A 739 -25.57 -7.82 1.18
CA GLY A 739 -24.87 -8.75 0.27
C GLY A 739 -24.16 -8.09 -0.91
N ALA A 740 -22.97 -8.61 -1.24
CA ALA A 740 -22.17 -8.17 -2.38
C ALA A 740 -21.80 -6.68 -2.36
N SER A 741 -21.58 -6.15 -1.15
CA SER A 741 -20.94 -4.86 -0.88
C SER A 741 -19.45 -5.09 -0.64
N ARG A 742 -18.57 -4.49 -1.45
CA ARG A 742 -17.12 -4.65 -1.32
C ARG A 742 -16.49 -3.56 -0.47
N GLN A 743 -16.78 -2.30 -0.81
CA GLN A 743 -16.16 -1.10 -0.22
C GLN A 743 -17.18 -0.09 0.34
N SER A 744 -18.47 -0.27 0.08
CA SER A 744 -19.53 0.61 0.58
C SER A 744 -20.85 -0.16 0.75
N SER A 745 -21.57 0.12 1.83
CA SER A 745 -22.94 -0.36 2.09
C SER A 745 -23.83 0.81 2.50
N ARG A 746 -24.91 0.99 1.74
CA ARG A 746 -25.95 1.98 2.04
C ARG A 746 -26.78 1.56 3.25
N GLU A 747 -26.98 0.25 3.40
CA GLU A 747 -27.69 -0.37 4.51
C GLU A 747 -27.00 -0.08 5.85
N GLU A 748 -25.67 -0.23 5.92
CA GLU A 748 -24.92 0.18 7.11
C GLU A 748 -25.06 1.68 7.38
N ALA A 749 -24.98 2.52 6.33
CA ALA A 749 -25.05 3.97 6.46
C ALA A 749 -26.42 4.46 6.98
N ASP A 750 -27.51 3.92 6.44
CA ASP A 750 -28.87 4.22 6.88
C ASP A 750 -29.08 3.74 8.32
N ARG A 751 -28.59 2.54 8.66
CA ARG A 751 -28.71 2.00 10.02
C ARG A 751 -27.93 2.83 11.05
N ILE A 752 -26.75 3.32 10.68
CA ILE A 752 -25.98 4.25 11.51
C ILE A 752 -26.74 5.56 11.71
N ALA A 753 -27.35 6.12 10.66
CA ALA A 753 -28.13 7.35 10.76
C ALA A 753 -29.29 7.21 11.75
N GLU A 754 -30.02 6.09 11.70
CA GLU A 754 -31.10 5.77 12.64
C GLU A 754 -30.63 5.65 14.09
N GLU A 755 -29.49 5.01 14.33
CA GLU A 755 -28.94 4.85 15.67
C GLU A 755 -28.45 6.19 16.21
N ILE A 756 -27.76 7.00 15.41
CA ILE A 756 -27.31 8.34 15.80
C ILE A 756 -28.51 9.23 16.15
N ALA A 757 -29.57 9.21 15.35
CA ALA A 757 -30.78 9.99 15.63
C ALA A 757 -31.43 9.61 16.97
N ARG A 758 -31.32 8.35 17.41
CA ARG A 758 -31.79 7.90 18.73
C ARG A 758 -30.87 8.33 19.88
N LEU A 759 -29.57 8.40 19.65
CA LEU A 759 -28.59 8.80 20.67
C LEU A 759 -28.59 10.32 20.92
N VAL A 760 -28.81 11.11 19.87
CA VAL A 760 -28.86 12.57 19.97
C VAL A 760 -30.03 13.01 20.85
N GLY A 761 -29.78 13.97 21.74
CA GLY A 761 -30.74 14.42 22.76
C GLY A 761 -30.64 13.70 24.10
N GLY A 762 -29.93 12.56 24.19
CA GLY A 762 -29.49 11.97 25.45
C GLY A 762 -28.46 12.83 26.20
N THR A 763 -27.89 12.33 27.29
CA THR A 763 -26.88 13.05 28.08
C THR A 763 -25.49 12.44 27.92
N TYR A 764 -24.48 13.30 28.00
CA TYR A 764 -23.07 12.96 28.11
C TYR A 764 -22.46 13.69 29.29
N THR A 765 -21.73 12.96 30.12
CA THR A 765 -20.91 13.48 31.21
C THR A 765 -19.45 13.35 30.82
N SER A 766 -18.69 14.44 30.86
CA SER A 766 -17.25 14.43 30.56
C SER A 766 -16.42 13.92 31.73
N CYS A 767 -15.12 13.67 31.51
CA CYS A 767 -14.19 13.29 32.57
C CYS A 767 -14.01 14.38 33.65
N GLU A 768 -14.40 15.63 33.35
CA GLU A 768 -14.43 16.76 34.28
C GLU A 768 -15.72 16.78 35.12
N GLY A 769 -16.67 15.89 34.85
CA GLY A 769 -17.96 15.82 35.53
C GLY A 769 -19.03 16.76 34.98
N VAL A 770 -18.74 17.45 33.87
CA VAL A 770 -19.71 18.36 33.23
C VAL A 770 -20.69 17.54 32.40
N THR A 771 -21.99 17.67 32.72
CA THR A 771 -23.06 16.97 32.00
C THR A 771 -23.78 17.91 31.04
N ARG A 772 -23.96 17.47 29.80
CA ARG A 772 -24.70 18.20 28.76
C ARG A 772 -25.46 17.25 27.85
N ARG A 773 -26.29 17.79 26.95
CA ARG A 773 -26.95 16.99 25.91
C ARG A 773 -25.97 16.58 24.82
N LEU A 774 -26.18 15.37 24.31
CA LEU A 774 -25.51 14.84 23.12
C LEU A 774 -26.05 15.53 21.86
N THR A 775 -25.14 15.92 20.99
CA THR A 775 -25.38 16.55 19.69
C THR A 775 -24.72 15.73 18.58
N TYR A 776 -25.04 16.02 17.32
CA TYR A 776 -24.39 15.36 16.19
C TYR A 776 -22.86 15.53 16.16
N ALA A 777 -22.34 16.65 16.70
CA ALA A 777 -20.90 16.92 16.79
C ALA A 777 -20.17 16.02 17.80
N ASP A 778 -20.90 15.31 18.66
CA ASP A 778 -20.36 14.37 19.65
C ASP A 778 -20.21 12.94 19.11
N VAL A 779 -20.55 12.75 17.83
CA VAL A 779 -20.48 11.47 17.15
C VAL A 779 -19.44 11.50 16.05
N LEU A 780 -18.56 10.51 16.08
CA LEU A 780 -17.57 10.25 15.06
C LEU A 780 -17.90 8.94 14.34
N VAL A 781 -17.94 8.95 13.02
CA VAL A 781 -18.15 7.75 12.20
C VAL A 781 -16.92 7.48 11.36
N VAL A 782 -16.35 6.30 11.54
CA VAL A 782 -15.10 5.85 10.92
C VAL A 782 -15.40 4.68 9.99
N ALA A 783 -14.76 4.66 8.82
CA ALA A 783 -14.83 3.53 7.89
C ALA A 783 -13.45 3.25 7.25
N PRO A 784 -13.16 2.01 6.82
CA PRO A 784 -11.89 1.66 6.19
C PRO A 784 -11.77 2.15 4.73
N TYR A 785 -12.90 2.42 4.05
CA TYR A 785 -12.93 2.76 2.64
C TYR A 785 -13.45 4.19 2.40
N ASN A 786 -12.81 4.93 1.49
CA ASN A 786 -13.30 6.24 1.05
C ASN A 786 -14.70 6.18 0.41
N ALA A 787 -15.01 5.09 -0.31
CA ALA A 787 -16.34 4.86 -0.88
C ALA A 787 -17.42 4.83 0.21
N GLN A 788 -17.16 4.13 1.33
CA GLN A 788 -18.08 4.14 2.47
C GLN A 788 -18.15 5.52 3.15
N VAL A 789 -17.04 6.24 3.26
CA VAL A 789 -17.05 7.61 3.80
C VAL A 789 -17.95 8.53 2.98
N ARG A 790 -17.92 8.44 1.64
CA ARG A 790 -18.84 9.20 0.77
C ARG A 790 -20.29 8.78 0.99
N CYS A 791 -20.56 7.47 1.07
CA CYS A 791 -21.90 6.95 1.34
C CYS A 791 -22.47 7.46 2.68
N LEU A 792 -21.65 7.41 3.73
CA LEU A 792 -21.99 7.90 5.07
C LEU A 792 -22.24 9.41 5.09
N ARG A 793 -21.41 10.21 4.39
CA ARG A 793 -21.62 11.67 4.29
C ARG A 793 -22.91 12.03 3.58
N ALA A 794 -23.34 11.23 2.61
CA ALA A 794 -24.61 11.43 1.93
C ALA A 794 -25.82 11.06 2.81
N ALA A 795 -25.67 10.10 3.72
CA ALA A 795 -26.73 9.62 4.59
C ALA A 795 -26.84 10.39 5.94
N LEU A 796 -25.74 10.99 6.41
CA LEU A 796 -25.63 11.59 7.73
C LEU A 796 -25.70 13.13 7.69
N PRO A 797 -26.19 13.78 8.76
CA PRO A 797 -26.12 15.23 8.89
C PRO A 797 -24.68 15.76 8.84
N GLU A 798 -24.47 16.94 8.25
CA GLU A 798 -23.15 17.57 8.08
C GLU A 798 -22.37 17.76 9.40
N ALA A 799 -23.10 17.93 10.51
CA ALA A 799 -22.52 18.08 11.84
C ALA A 799 -21.85 16.80 12.38
N VAL A 800 -22.15 15.62 11.81
CA VAL A 800 -21.50 14.35 12.19
C VAL A 800 -20.14 14.27 11.53
N GLN A 801 -19.10 13.96 12.31
CA GLN A 801 -17.76 13.84 11.76
C GLN A 801 -17.59 12.48 11.07
N VAL A 802 -17.33 12.49 9.76
CA VAL A 802 -17.18 11.26 8.94
C VAL A 802 -15.88 11.27 8.14
N GLY A 803 -15.16 10.15 8.17
CA GLY A 803 -13.83 10.02 7.59
C GLY A 803 -13.21 8.63 7.76
N THR A 804 -12.05 8.42 7.15
CA THR A 804 -11.30 7.17 7.28
C THR A 804 -10.54 7.10 8.60
N VAL A 805 -10.16 5.89 8.98
CA VAL A 805 -9.31 5.65 10.17
C VAL A 805 -8.05 6.53 10.13
N ASP A 806 -7.43 6.66 8.95
CA ASP A 806 -6.21 7.43 8.71
C ASP A 806 -6.42 8.95 8.93
N LYS A 807 -7.59 9.49 8.59
CA LYS A 807 -7.90 10.93 8.73
C LYS A 807 -8.12 11.36 10.18
N PHE A 808 -8.57 10.44 11.04
CA PHE A 808 -8.97 10.73 12.42
C PHE A 808 -7.92 10.39 13.47
N GLN A 809 -6.66 10.21 13.05
CA GLN A 809 -5.56 10.12 14.00
C GLN A 809 -5.49 11.38 14.88
N GLY A 810 -5.35 11.17 16.18
CA GLY A 810 -5.38 12.21 17.20
C GLY A 810 -6.77 12.68 17.64
N GLN A 811 -7.83 12.54 16.83
CA GLN A 811 -9.19 12.97 17.21
C GLN A 811 -9.85 12.02 18.20
N GLU A 812 -10.94 12.47 18.82
CA GLU A 812 -11.72 11.70 19.81
C GLU A 812 -13.16 12.25 19.89
N ALA A 813 -14.10 11.39 20.28
CA ALA A 813 -15.50 11.76 20.47
C ALA A 813 -16.14 10.95 21.61
N PRO A 814 -17.19 11.47 22.27
CA PRO A 814 -17.99 10.71 23.22
C PRO A 814 -18.45 9.34 22.69
N ILE A 815 -18.93 9.31 21.45
CA ILE A 815 -19.45 8.11 20.79
C ILE A 815 -18.79 7.93 19.42
N VAL A 816 -18.33 6.72 19.14
CA VAL A 816 -17.71 6.36 17.85
C VAL A 816 -18.46 5.21 17.21
N PHE A 817 -18.75 5.33 15.91
CA PHE A 817 -19.22 4.23 15.07
C PHE A 817 -18.10 3.79 14.14
N PHE A 818 -17.87 2.49 14.01
CA PHE A 818 -16.94 1.90 13.05
C PHE A 818 -17.69 1.00 12.07
N SER A 819 -17.83 1.45 10.82
CA SER A 819 -18.53 0.76 9.73
C SER A 819 -17.55 -0.08 8.91
N MET A 820 -17.77 -1.39 8.81
CA MET A 820 -16.90 -2.31 8.06
C MET A 820 -17.21 -2.34 6.56
N ALA A 821 -18.44 -2.03 6.15
CA ALA A 821 -18.96 -1.92 4.79
C ALA A 821 -18.94 -3.18 3.91
N THR A 822 -17.97 -4.08 4.12
CA THR A 822 -17.83 -5.32 3.35
C THR A 822 -18.83 -6.37 3.82
N SER A 823 -19.53 -7.00 2.88
CA SER A 823 -20.56 -8.01 3.19
C SER A 823 -20.02 -9.35 3.67
N SER A 824 -18.93 -9.85 3.08
CA SER A 824 -18.43 -11.20 3.36
C SER A 824 -16.96 -11.35 2.96
N GLY A 825 -16.34 -12.47 3.35
CA GLY A 825 -14.97 -12.81 2.94
C GLY A 825 -14.78 -12.87 1.42
N ASP A 826 -15.80 -13.31 0.67
CA ASP A 826 -15.76 -13.37 -0.80
C ASP A 826 -15.83 -12.00 -1.48
N ASP A 827 -16.32 -10.98 -0.75
CA ASP A 827 -16.50 -9.63 -1.26
C ASP A 827 -15.30 -8.72 -0.96
N LEU A 828 -14.28 -9.24 -0.27
CA LEU A 828 -13.10 -8.48 0.09
C LEU A 828 -12.43 -7.87 -1.17
N PRO A 829 -12.23 -6.54 -1.21
CA PRO A 829 -11.59 -5.86 -2.33
C PRO A 829 -10.06 -5.99 -2.28
N ARG A 830 -9.51 -6.32 -1.11
CA ARG A 830 -8.08 -6.47 -0.81
C ARG A 830 -7.88 -7.73 0.04
N ASN A 831 -6.65 -8.00 0.46
CA ASN A 831 -6.37 -9.10 1.40
C ASN A 831 -7.09 -8.93 2.75
N LEU A 832 -7.27 -10.04 3.47
CA LEU A 832 -7.85 -10.08 4.82
C LEU A 832 -7.16 -9.10 5.78
N GLY A 833 -5.84 -8.96 5.67
CA GLY A 833 -5.02 -8.07 6.50
C GLY A 833 -5.41 -6.59 6.40
N PHE A 834 -6.02 -6.13 5.31
CA PHE A 834 -6.47 -4.74 5.21
C PHE A 834 -7.70 -4.46 6.08
N LEU A 835 -8.77 -5.24 5.93
CA LEU A 835 -10.04 -5.00 6.63
C LEU A 835 -9.95 -5.40 8.11
N PHE A 836 -9.30 -6.53 8.40
CA PHE A 836 -9.13 -7.07 9.75
C PHE A 836 -7.84 -6.62 10.43
N SER A 837 -7.24 -5.52 9.96
CA SER A 837 -6.06 -4.93 10.59
C SER A 837 -6.35 -4.60 12.05
N ARG A 838 -5.64 -5.28 12.96
CA ARG A 838 -5.70 -5.01 14.41
C ARG A 838 -5.38 -3.55 14.72
N ASN A 839 -4.39 -2.99 14.02
CA ASN A 839 -3.98 -1.60 14.13
C ASN A 839 -5.12 -0.63 13.75
N ARG A 840 -5.85 -0.89 12.66
CA ARG A 840 -7.00 -0.06 12.26
C ARG A 840 -8.15 -0.17 13.25
N LEU A 841 -8.44 -1.39 13.74
CA LEU A 841 -9.46 -1.60 14.78
C LEU A 841 -9.09 -0.86 16.06
N ASN A 842 -7.86 -1.01 16.55
CA ASN A 842 -7.33 -0.29 17.72
C ASN A 842 -7.49 1.22 17.55
N VAL A 843 -7.08 1.77 16.39
CA VAL A 843 -7.20 3.20 16.11
C VAL A 843 -8.64 3.66 16.06
N ALA A 844 -9.56 2.89 15.47
CA ALA A 844 -10.98 3.24 15.38
C ALA A 844 -11.66 3.22 16.76
N ILE A 845 -11.50 2.13 17.52
CA ILE A 845 -12.16 1.96 18.83
C ILE A 845 -11.59 2.95 19.86
N SER A 846 -10.29 3.20 19.85
CA SER A 846 -9.63 4.12 20.80
C SER A 846 -9.90 5.62 20.57
N ARG A 847 -10.73 5.97 19.57
CA ARG A 847 -11.30 7.32 19.43
C ARG A 847 -12.47 7.54 20.38
N ALA A 848 -13.11 6.48 20.87
CA ALA A 848 -14.25 6.60 21.75
C ALA A 848 -13.80 6.99 23.16
N GLN A 849 -14.39 8.04 23.69
CA GLN A 849 -14.28 8.35 25.10
C GLN A 849 -15.18 7.39 25.91
N CYS A 850 -16.47 7.28 25.55
CA CYS A 850 -17.44 6.52 26.36
C CYS A 850 -17.93 5.24 25.68
N LEU A 851 -18.33 5.32 24.41
CA LEU A 851 -19.05 4.26 23.71
C LEU A 851 -18.47 4.04 22.30
N ALA A 852 -18.11 2.80 21.99
CA ALA A 852 -17.68 2.38 20.65
C ALA A 852 -18.67 1.37 20.06
N VAL A 853 -19.20 1.67 18.88
CA VAL A 853 -20.20 0.87 18.17
C VAL A 853 -19.59 0.31 16.90
N LEU A 854 -19.45 -1.01 16.81
CA LEU A 854 -19.03 -1.69 15.60
C LEU A 854 -20.27 -2.03 14.75
N VAL A 855 -20.25 -1.65 13.48
CA VAL A 855 -21.30 -1.93 12.50
C VAL A 855 -20.70 -2.80 11.40
N ALA A 856 -21.22 -4.01 11.26
CA ALA A 856 -20.69 -4.99 10.30
C ALA A 856 -21.73 -6.04 9.92
N SER A 857 -21.54 -6.66 8.75
CA SER A 857 -22.28 -7.86 8.39
C SER A 857 -21.89 -9.04 9.28
N PRO A 858 -22.85 -9.80 9.83
CA PRO A 858 -22.56 -11.03 10.60
C PRO A 858 -21.71 -12.04 9.83
N ARG A 859 -21.83 -12.08 8.50
CA ARG A 859 -21.06 -12.97 7.62
C ARG A 859 -19.55 -12.70 7.65
N LEU A 860 -19.10 -11.55 8.15
CA LEU A 860 -17.68 -11.28 8.38
C LEU A 860 -17.11 -12.07 9.57
N LEU A 861 -17.94 -12.57 10.47
CA LEU A 861 -17.54 -13.44 11.58
C LEU A 861 -17.36 -14.91 11.13
N GLU A 862 -17.85 -15.26 9.94
CA GLU A 862 -17.88 -16.62 9.40
C GLU A 862 -16.79 -16.87 8.34
N ILE A 863 -15.78 -16.00 8.28
CA ILE A 863 -14.72 -16.09 7.28
C ILE A 863 -13.87 -17.33 7.49
N ARG A 864 -13.67 -18.08 6.39
CA ARG A 864 -12.73 -19.20 6.36
C ARG A 864 -11.30 -18.67 6.33
N CYS A 865 -10.59 -18.84 7.44
CA CYS A 865 -9.16 -18.54 7.54
C CYS A 865 -8.35 -19.73 7.00
N ARG A 866 -7.32 -19.45 6.21
CA ARG A 866 -6.43 -20.45 5.60
C ARG A 866 -5.17 -20.70 6.43
N ASN A 867 -4.79 -19.76 7.30
CA ASN A 867 -3.62 -19.86 8.16
C ASN A 867 -3.82 -19.19 9.53
N VAL A 868 -2.87 -19.41 10.45
CA VAL A 868 -2.90 -18.86 11.81
C VAL A 868 -2.84 -17.33 11.82
N GLY A 869 -2.16 -16.71 10.85
CA GLY A 869 -2.10 -15.25 10.71
C GLY A 869 -3.49 -14.64 10.44
N GLU A 870 -4.23 -15.21 9.49
CA GLU A 870 -5.61 -14.83 9.19
C GLU A 870 -6.54 -15.07 10.39
N MET A 871 -6.37 -16.18 11.11
CA MET A 871 -7.13 -16.45 12.34
C MET A 871 -6.91 -15.35 13.38
N ARG A 872 -5.65 -14.92 13.60
CA ARG A 872 -5.34 -13.83 14.54
C ARG A 872 -5.99 -12.51 14.14
N LEU A 873 -6.04 -12.20 12.85
CA LEU A 873 -6.68 -10.99 12.33
C LEU A 873 -8.19 -11.00 12.59
N VAL A 874 -8.88 -12.10 12.25
CA VAL A 874 -10.33 -12.24 12.45
C VAL A 874 -10.69 -12.31 13.94
N ASN A 875 -9.84 -12.93 14.77
CA ASN A 875 -10.08 -13.09 16.20
C ASN A 875 -10.31 -11.76 16.94
N ALA A 876 -9.64 -10.68 16.53
CA ALA A 876 -9.85 -9.36 17.16
C ALA A 876 -11.29 -8.84 16.97
N LEU A 877 -11.90 -9.11 15.81
CA LEU A 877 -13.30 -8.77 15.55
C LEU A 877 -14.25 -9.66 16.35
N CYS A 878 -14.02 -10.97 16.36
CA CYS A 878 -14.82 -11.92 17.14
C CYS A 878 -14.80 -11.57 18.63
N ARG A 879 -13.61 -11.27 19.17
CA ARG A 879 -13.43 -10.86 20.56
C ARG A 879 -14.16 -9.56 20.88
N PHE A 880 -14.19 -8.60 19.94
CA PHE A 880 -14.99 -7.38 20.10
C PHE A 880 -16.48 -7.70 20.30
N VAL A 881 -17.02 -8.57 19.45
CA VAL A 881 -18.44 -8.96 19.47
C VAL A 881 -18.78 -9.72 20.75
N GLU A 882 -17.90 -10.61 21.21
CA GLU A 882 -18.04 -11.33 22.48
C GLU A 882 -18.14 -10.35 23.67
N VAL A 883 -17.20 -9.43 23.80
CA VAL A 883 -17.18 -8.42 24.89
C VAL A 883 -18.39 -7.48 24.83
N ALA A 884 -18.84 -7.13 23.62
CA ALA A 884 -20.07 -6.35 23.44
C ALA A 884 -21.34 -7.12 23.87
N GLY A 885 -21.37 -8.44 23.65
CA GLY A 885 -22.47 -9.32 24.04
C GLY A 885 -22.61 -9.48 25.55
N GLU A 886 -21.51 -9.73 26.26
CA GLU A 886 -21.48 -9.88 27.73
C GLU A 886 -22.07 -8.66 28.46
N ARG A 887 -21.84 -7.45 27.93
CA ARG A 887 -22.29 -6.20 28.53
C ARG A 887 -23.71 -5.79 28.18
N THR A 888 -24.23 -6.30 27.06
CA THR A 888 -25.64 -6.14 26.72
C THR A 888 -26.52 -6.94 27.69
N LEU A 889 -26.00 -8.08 28.20
CA LEU A 889 -26.67 -8.93 29.18
C LEU A 889 -26.58 -8.43 30.63
N SER A 890 -25.55 -7.66 30.97
CA SER A 890 -25.39 -7.06 32.32
C SER A 890 -26.12 -5.73 32.50
N GLY A 891 -26.54 -5.07 31.40
CA GLY A 891 -27.22 -3.77 31.41
C GLY A 891 -28.76 -3.84 31.37
N SER A 892 -29.34 -5.03 31.30
CA SER A 892 -30.79 -5.27 31.36
C SER A 892 -31.27 -5.39 32.81
N SER A 893 -31.28 -4.26 33.52
CA SER A 893 -32.24 -4.04 34.60
C SER A 893 -32.64 -2.55 34.55
N PRO A 894 -33.92 -2.24 34.26
CA PRO A 894 -34.41 -0.87 34.21
C PRO A 894 -34.29 -0.13 35.54
#